data_AF-A0A8K0T5J4-F1
#
_entry.id   AF-A0A8K0T5J4-F1
#
_cell.length_a   1.000
_cell.length_b   1.000
_cell.length_c   1.000
_cell.angle_alpha   90.00
_cell.angle_beta   90.00
_cell.angle_gamma   90.00
#
_symmetry.space_group_name_H-M   'P 1'
#
loop_
_entity.id
_entity.type
_entity.pdbx_description
1 polymer ?
#
loop_
_entity_poly.entity_id
_entity_poly.type
_entity_poly.pdbx_seq_one_letter_code
_entity_poly.pdbx_strand_id
1 'polypeptide(L)'
;MAAWEMLGCLCNGGTLILRGSDWRQALAQMDVLICTPSILAKYDPKEFPSIRTVATAGEPSSQRLADTWASHGRYYNCCGPTETTIVNTMHLHVPGEPLSIGKPTPNNNVYLLDDEGRQVAIGETGVMWAGGLGVTAGYVGLPEKTAEKYKVDPFLQDGSMMYNTGDLCRWREDGNVDILGRCDDQIKIKGFRVELDGVTSSMNSCAEVDRAAALLIEGEIHGFIAPQTCNLEVLREHVRGKQPYYAIPTQFHFLDSLPLTANGKIDKKALKALAAAPVETVVPIVDVLKKQTLPTVHQNLLSTSVLSMTEVASSSSSSVTAADEKMDLEAAVPEKTLGQPYRGLWYRVLIVYRLLLTVVGLFNIGAALVLIFAGFKREWLGIITAINLTTAVLVRQELVINSLYTITCNVPRSWPLWIRKRCGHIYHLGGVHSGAAVFAGLWLFGTNIADEVCMFTDKCHNWGYQSLASRVVSWMLSHMFVLMFVLAWPSIRKRHHDMFEKTHRFAGWTMLGLFWVQTVLALNDSKPSSMTLGGACVRSPAFWLLAVATLSIASSWMFLRKVPVEAEVLSDHAVRLHFDYTVPVNGSFTRISHQPLLEWHSFATIPAPEAVNGRKKGYSLVVSNAGDWTRSCINNPPTSMWVRGLPTCGVMRIATLFNRVVLIATGSGIGPVLGHIQDQGACATQLIWSTSRPEETFGEGLCATIRDKVPGAVIHDTKKMGRPDLVKMGYNMAKQFDAEAVIIIANEKITKKVVYGLETRGVSAFGAIWDS
;
A
#
# COMPACT_ATOMS: atom_id res chain seq x y z
N MET A 1 -29.05 -19.56 1.98
CA MET A 1 -29.42 -20.55 3.02
C MET A 1 -30.91 -20.47 3.34
N ALA A 2 -31.44 -19.38 3.91
CA ALA A 2 -32.88 -19.26 4.21
C ALA A 2 -33.82 -19.54 3.02
N ALA A 3 -33.47 -19.09 1.81
CA ALA A 3 -34.24 -19.41 0.60
C ALA A 3 -34.33 -20.93 0.34
N TRP A 4 -33.27 -21.69 0.61
CA TRP A 4 -33.27 -23.14 0.51
C TRP A 4 -34.05 -23.79 1.65
N GLU A 5 -33.95 -23.28 2.89
CA GLU A 5 -34.73 -23.78 4.03
C GLU A 5 -36.25 -23.65 3.76
N MET A 6 -36.70 -22.48 3.30
CA MET A 6 -38.12 -22.22 3.05
C MET A 6 -38.61 -22.95 1.80
N LEU A 7 -37.99 -22.69 0.65
CA LEU A 7 -38.48 -23.24 -0.63
C LEU A 7 -38.17 -24.73 -0.74
N GLY A 8 -36.99 -25.17 -0.31
CA GLY A 8 -36.61 -26.59 -0.31
C GLY A 8 -37.53 -27.42 0.59
N CYS A 9 -37.90 -26.92 1.77
CA CYS A 9 -38.85 -27.61 2.64
C CYS A 9 -40.26 -27.65 2.02
N LEU A 10 -40.82 -26.49 1.64
CA LEU A 10 -42.20 -26.39 1.17
C LEU A 10 -42.42 -27.12 -0.16
N CYS A 11 -41.46 -27.07 -1.09
CA CYS A 11 -41.53 -27.79 -2.36
C CYS A 11 -41.47 -29.31 -2.20
N ASN A 12 -41.01 -29.83 -1.06
CA ASN A 12 -40.89 -31.27 -0.80
C ASN A 12 -41.90 -31.79 0.23
N GLY A 13 -42.92 -30.99 0.59
CA GLY A 13 -43.94 -31.38 1.57
C GLY A 13 -43.43 -31.50 3.01
N GLY A 14 -42.27 -30.91 3.31
CA GLY A 14 -41.68 -30.92 4.65
C GLY A 14 -42.37 -29.93 5.59
N THR A 15 -42.12 -30.11 6.90
CA THR A 15 -42.57 -29.17 7.93
C THR A 15 -41.47 -28.14 8.22
N LEU A 16 -41.74 -26.85 7.94
CA LEU A 16 -40.80 -25.76 8.23
C LEU A 16 -40.93 -25.31 9.67
N ILE A 17 -39.90 -25.58 10.48
CA ILE A 17 -39.85 -25.13 11.88
C ILE A 17 -39.23 -23.74 11.92
N LEU A 18 -40.05 -22.73 12.25
CA LEU A 18 -39.59 -21.36 12.46
C LEU A 18 -38.98 -21.24 13.85
N ARG A 19 -37.67 -21.03 13.93
CA ARG A 19 -36.99 -20.85 15.21
C ARG A 19 -37.21 -19.45 15.79
N GLY A 20 -37.33 -19.39 17.11
CA GLY A 20 -37.23 -18.15 17.88
C GLY A 20 -35.76 -17.73 18.12
N SER A 21 -35.56 -16.88 19.12
CA SER A 21 -34.24 -16.51 19.63
C SER A 21 -33.53 -17.69 20.32
N ASP A 22 -34.28 -18.54 21.02
CA ASP A 22 -33.79 -19.82 21.53
C ASP A 22 -33.84 -20.89 20.43
N TRP A 23 -32.67 -21.41 20.07
CA TRP A 23 -32.54 -22.45 19.06
C TRP A 23 -32.83 -23.84 19.63
N ARG A 24 -32.63 -24.08 20.92
CA ARG A 24 -32.68 -25.42 21.52
C ARG A 24 -34.04 -26.09 21.30
N GLN A 25 -35.13 -25.32 21.45
CA GLN A 25 -36.47 -25.83 21.24
C GLN A 25 -36.74 -26.25 19.78
N ALA A 26 -36.23 -25.49 18.82
CA ALA A 26 -36.36 -25.82 17.40
C ALA A 26 -35.45 -26.99 17.02
N LEU A 27 -34.21 -26.98 17.51
CA LEU A 27 -33.21 -28.03 17.27
C LEU A 27 -33.72 -29.39 17.76
N ALA A 28 -34.43 -29.44 18.88
CA ALA A 28 -35.01 -30.67 19.43
C ALA A 28 -36.15 -31.27 18.59
N GLN A 29 -36.69 -30.54 17.62
CA GLN A 29 -37.86 -30.95 16.82
C GLN A 29 -37.53 -31.16 15.34
N MET A 30 -36.35 -30.72 14.88
CA MET A 30 -35.94 -30.85 13.48
C MET A 30 -35.06 -32.06 13.25
N ASP A 31 -35.05 -32.53 12.00
CA ASP A 31 -34.22 -33.63 11.50
C ASP A 31 -33.19 -33.17 10.44
N VAL A 32 -33.38 -31.98 9.86
CA VAL A 32 -32.47 -31.36 8.89
C VAL A 32 -32.16 -29.92 9.30
N LEU A 33 -30.87 -29.58 9.33
CA LEU A 33 -30.37 -28.24 9.67
C LEU A 33 -29.35 -27.78 8.64
N ILE A 34 -29.50 -26.56 8.10
CA ILE A 34 -28.39 -25.85 7.47
C ILE A 34 -28.06 -24.63 8.32
N CYS A 35 -26.79 -24.44 8.63
CA CYS A 35 -26.35 -23.27 9.36
C CYS A 35 -24.88 -22.98 9.09
N THR A 36 -24.29 -22.13 9.92
CA THR A 36 -22.91 -21.69 9.78
C THR A 36 -22.08 -22.44 10.82
N PRO A 37 -20.82 -22.78 10.54
CA PRO A 37 -19.97 -23.50 11.49
C PRO A 37 -19.96 -22.87 12.89
N SER A 38 -19.89 -21.54 12.96
CA SER A 38 -19.93 -20.77 14.22
C SER A 38 -21.21 -20.97 15.04
N ILE A 39 -22.34 -21.22 14.38
CA ILE A 39 -23.61 -21.50 15.06
C ILE A 39 -23.65 -22.96 15.50
N LEU A 40 -23.26 -23.87 14.60
CA LEU A 40 -23.28 -25.30 14.89
C LEU A 40 -22.34 -25.67 16.04
N ALA A 41 -21.19 -25.02 16.15
CA ALA A 41 -20.18 -25.27 17.18
C ALA A 41 -20.66 -25.03 18.62
N LYS A 42 -21.82 -24.39 18.82
CA LYS A 42 -22.41 -24.13 20.15
C LYS A 42 -23.18 -25.31 20.72
N TYR A 43 -23.45 -26.33 19.91
CA TYR A 43 -24.33 -27.43 20.26
C TYR A 43 -23.58 -28.75 20.15
N ASP A 44 -23.74 -29.60 21.17
CA ASP A 44 -23.32 -31.00 21.09
C ASP A 44 -24.43 -31.81 20.39
N PRO A 45 -24.15 -32.56 19.31
CA PRO A 45 -25.15 -33.40 18.66
C PRO A 45 -25.85 -34.38 19.61
N LYS A 46 -25.19 -34.81 20.70
CA LYS A 46 -25.80 -35.71 21.69
C LYS A 46 -27.02 -35.10 22.39
N GLU A 47 -27.11 -33.78 22.47
CA GLU A 47 -28.26 -33.08 23.05
C GLU A 47 -29.48 -33.07 22.10
N PHE A 48 -29.28 -33.38 20.80
CA PHE A 48 -30.31 -33.25 19.76
C PHE A 48 -30.40 -34.50 18.85
N PRO A 49 -30.82 -35.66 19.40
CA PRO A 49 -30.80 -36.96 18.70
C PRO A 49 -31.73 -37.06 17.49
N SER A 50 -32.66 -36.11 17.33
CA SER A 50 -33.57 -36.05 16.17
C SER A 50 -32.89 -35.57 14.89
N ILE A 51 -31.78 -34.82 14.99
CA ILE A 51 -31.09 -34.21 13.86
C ILE A 51 -30.31 -35.29 13.08
N ARG A 52 -30.78 -35.63 11.88
CA ARG A 52 -30.19 -36.67 11.02
C ARG A 52 -29.26 -36.11 9.95
N THR A 53 -29.46 -34.86 9.54
CA THR A 53 -28.67 -34.22 8.47
C THR A 53 -28.33 -32.79 8.83
N VAL A 54 -27.05 -32.45 8.76
CA VAL A 54 -26.55 -31.09 8.98
C VAL A 54 -25.75 -30.65 7.77
N ALA A 55 -25.98 -29.43 7.31
CA ALA A 55 -25.13 -28.77 6.33
C ALA A 55 -24.53 -27.51 6.95
N THR A 56 -23.23 -27.29 6.76
CA THR A 56 -22.59 -26.02 7.08
C THR A 56 -22.16 -25.31 5.82
N ALA A 57 -22.51 -24.03 5.72
CA ALA A 57 -22.05 -23.18 4.64
C ALA A 57 -21.68 -21.80 5.17
N GLY A 58 -21.00 -21.03 4.34
CA GLY A 58 -20.80 -19.62 4.61
C GLY A 58 -19.60 -19.30 5.50
N GLU A 59 -18.83 -20.25 6.04
CA GLU A 59 -17.51 -20.07 6.69
C GLU A 59 -16.69 -21.38 6.55
N PRO A 60 -15.35 -21.35 6.67
CA PRO A 60 -14.57 -22.57 6.81
C PRO A 60 -15.03 -23.38 8.04
N SER A 61 -15.34 -24.66 7.84
CA SER A 61 -15.61 -25.57 8.95
C SER A 61 -14.33 -26.25 9.43
N SER A 62 -14.29 -26.61 10.71
CA SER A 62 -13.17 -27.38 11.27
C SER A 62 -13.41 -28.88 11.09
N GLN A 63 -12.32 -29.63 10.88
CA GLN A 63 -12.34 -31.09 10.83
C GLN A 63 -13.06 -31.69 12.05
N ARG A 64 -12.72 -31.24 13.25
CA ARG A 64 -13.32 -31.71 14.51
C ARG A 64 -14.84 -31.52 14.55
N LEU A 65 -15.33 -30.36 14.14
CA LEU A 65 -16.77 -30.08 14.13
C LEU A 65 -17.49 -30.98 13.12
N ALA A 66 -16.92 -31.13 11.93
CA ALA A 66 -17.45 -32.00 10.89
C ALA A 66 -17.49 -33.46 11.36
N ASP A 67 -16.39 -33.99 11.92
CA ASP A 67 -16.33 -35.37 12.46
C ASP A 67 -17.36 -35.60 13.56
N THR A 68 -17.49 -34.63 14.48
CA THR A 68 -18.41 -34.73 15.62
C THR A 68 -19.85 -34.88 15.13
N TRP A 69 -20.29 -34.03 14.19
CA TRP A 69 -21.65 -34.08 13.67
C TRP A 69 -21.87 -35.22 12.64
N ALA A 70 -20.84 -35.56 11.87
CA ALA A 70 -20.87 -36.70 10.95
C ALA A 70 -20.94 -38.05 11.67
N SER A 71 -20.46 -38.13 12.92
CA SER A 71 -20.61 -39.33 13.76
C SER A 71 -22.04 -39.55 14.26
N HIS A 72 -22.84 -38.48 14.26
CA HIS A 72 -24.23 -38.50 14.72
C HIS A 72 -25.23 -38.65 13.56
N GLY A 73 -24.92 -38.09 12.39
CA GLY A 73 -25.75 -38.14 11.20
C GLY A 73 -24.99 -37.74 9.95
N ARG A 74 -25.69 -37.36 8.88
CA ARG A 74 -25.04 -36.89 7.64
C ARG A 74 -24.57 -35.46 7.81
N TYR A 75 -23.28 -35.19 7.58
CA TYR A 75 -22.74 -33.84 7.61
C TYR A 75 -22.29 -33.40 6.21
N TYR A 76 -22.78 -32.26 5.75
CA TYR A 76 -22.38 -31.64 4.50
C TYR A 76 -21.59 -30.37 4.75
N ASN A 77 -20.38 -30.28 4.17
CA ASN A 77 -19.64 -29.03 4.12
C ASN A 77 -19.82 -28.39 2.74
N CYS A 78 -20.40 -27.19 2.71
CA CYS A 78 -20.82 -26.54 1.47
C CYS A 78 -20.10 -25.21 1.27
N CYS A 79 -19.82 -24.86 0.02
CA CYS A 79 -19.28 -23.56 -0.36
C CYS A 79 -20.05 -22.96 -1.53
N GLY A 80 -20.23 -21.64 -1.50
CA GLY A 80 -20.84 -20.89 -2.59
C GLY A 80 -21.02 -19.43 -2.22
N PRO A 81 -20.64 -18.49 -3.09
CA PRO A 81 -21.04 -17.09 -2.95
C PRO A 81 -22.52 -16.89 -3.31
N THR A 82 -23.07 -15.73 -2.94
CA THR A 82 -24.45 -15.34 -3.32
C THR A 82 -24.65 -15.31 -4.84
N GLU A 83 -23.60 -14.89 -5.54
CA GLU A 83 -23.51 -14.70 -6.98
C GLU A 83 -23.64 -16.01 -7.77
N THR A 84 -23.57 -17.16 -7.09
CA THR A 84 -23.74 -18.50 -7.65
C THR A 84 -24.94 -19.24 -7.03
N THR A 85 -25.93 -18.50 -6.51
CA THR A 85 -27.17 -19.05 -5.96
C THR A 85 -26.95 -20.04 -4.81
N ILE A 86 -26.59 -19.50 -3.64
CA ILE A 86 -26.52 -20.18 -2.33
C ILE A 86 -25.30 -21.10 -2.16
N VAL A 87 -25.21 -22.20 -2.91
CA VAL A 87 -24.14 -23.21 -2.77
C VAL A 87 -23.74 -23.66 -4.18
N ASN A 88 -22.45 -23.60 -4.47
CA ASN A 88 -21.86 -24.08 -5.71
C ASN A 88 -21.24 -25.47 -5.54
N THR A 89 -20.59 -25.74 -4.40
CA THR A 89 -19.95 -27.03 -4.10
C THR A 89 -20.42 -27.63 -2.77
N MET A 90 -20.42 -28.96 -2.68
CA MET A 90 -20.85 -29.68 -1.48
C MET A 90 -20.06 -30.97 -1.27
N HIS A 91 -19.64 -31.21 -0.02
CA HIS A 91 -18.94 -32.42 0.43
C HIS A 91 -19.78 -33.16 1.47
N LEU A 92 -20.14 -34.42 1.22
CA LEU A 92 -20.66 -35.30 2.27
C LEU A 92 -19.48 -35.84 3.07
N HIS A 93 -19.32 -35.36 4.31
CA HIS A 93 -18.18 -35.69 5.15
C HIS A 93 -18.33 -37.07 5.79
N VAL A 94 -17.24 -37.83 5.79
CA VAL A 94 -17.11 -39.10 6.51
C VAL A 94 -16.19 -38.88 7.71
N PRO A 95 -16.58 -39.26 8.94
CA PRO A 95 -15.73 -39.07 10.11
C PRO A 95 -14.33 -39.67 9.93
N GLY A 96 -13.31 -38.88 10.22
CA GLY A 96 -11.90 -39.30 10.12
C GLY A 96 -11.26 -39.10 8.74
N GLU A 97 -12.05 -38.79 7.70
CA GLU A 97 -11.51 -38.45 6.37
C GLU A 97 -11.19 -36.95 6.27
N PRO A 98 -10.26 -36.51 5.42
CA PRO A 98 -9.92 -35.08 5.29
C PRO A 98 -11.07 -34.25 4.72
N LEU A 99 -11.53 -33.25 5.49
CA LEU A 99 -12.60 -32.32 5.12
C LEU A 99 -12.26 -31.52 3.85
N SER A 100 -13.23 -31.37 2.95
CA SER A 100 -13.13 -30.55 1.73
C SER A 100 -14.40 -29.72 1.54
N ILE A 101 -14.45 -28.88 0.49
CA ILE A 101 -15.71 -28.23 0.05
C ILE A 101 -16.42 -29.02 -1.06
N GLY A 102 -15.86 -30.15 -1.45
CA GLY A 102 -16.51 -31.19 -2.23
C GLY A 102 -16.58 -30.91 -3.72
N LYS A 103 -17.61 -31.46 -4.36
CA LYS A 103 -17.81 -31.41 -5.81
C LYS A 103 -18.84 -30.34 -6.19
N PRO A 104 -18.88 -29.88 -7.45
CA PRO A 104 -19.93 -29.02 -7.95
C PRO A 104 -21.32 -29.63 -7.72
N THR A 105 -22.27 -28.80 -7.33
CA THR A 105 -23.68 -29.18 -7.19
C THR A 105 -24.34 -29.32 -8.58
N PRO A 106 -25.50 -30.00 -8.70
CA PRO A 106 -26.14 -30.20 -10.00
C PRO A 106 -26.36 -28.89 -10.76
N ASN A 107 -26.08 -28.92 -12.06
CA ASN A 107 -26.19 -27.79 -12.99
C ASN A 107 -25.22 -26.62 -12.74
N ASN A 108 -24.24 -26.79 -11.84
CA ASN A 108 -23.14 -25.85 -11.65
C ASN A 108 -21.81 -26.44 -12.14
N ASN A 109 -20.96 -25.58 -12.66
CA ASN A 109 -19.60 -25.91 -13.07
C ASN A 109 -18.59 -25.21 -12.17
N VAL A 110 -17.45 -25.86 -11.93
CA VAL A 110 -16.31 -25.26 -11.25
C VAL A 110 -15.09 -25.40 -12.13
N TYR A 111 -14.41 -24.28 -12.35
CA TYR A 111 -13.12 -24.24 -13.03
C TYR A 111 -12.09 -23.67 -12.06
N LEU A 112 -10.92 -24.30 -12.01
CA LEU A 112 -9.77 -23.73 -11.31
C LEU A 112 -8.83 -23.20 -12.38
N LEU A 113 -8.69 -21.88 -12.45
CA LEU A 113 -7.95 -21.21 -13.52
C LEU A 113 -6.67 -20.54 -13.01
N ASP A 114 -5.64 -20.54 -13.84
CA ASP A 114 -4.42 -19.75 -13.66
C ASP A 114 -4.65 -18.26 -14.00
N ASP A 115 -3.60 -17.44 -13.85
CA ASP A 115 -3.64 -16.00 -14.15
C ASP A 115 -3.85 -15.72 -15.65
N GLU A 116 -3.58 -16.71 -16.51
CA GLU A 116 -3.79 -16.66 -17.97
C GLU A 116 -5.18 -17.20 -18.39
N GLY A 117 -6.00 -17.66 -17.46
CA GLY A 117 -7.36 -18.16 -17.70
C GLY A 117 -7.43 -19.62 -18.18
N ARG A 118 -6.35 -20.40 -18.04
CA ARG A 118 -6.29 -21.82 -18.39
C ARG A 118 -6.59 -22.70 -17.19
N GLN A 119 -7.17 -23.87 -17.42
CA GLN A 119 -7.42 -24.85 -16.37
C GLN A 119 -6.11 -25.39 -15.80
N VAL A 120 -5.97 -25.37 -14.48
CA VAL A 120 -4.83 -25.96 -13.77
C VAL A 120 -4.99 -27.47 -13.65
N ALA A 121 -3.87 -28.20 -13.51
CA ALA A 121 -3.92 -29.66 -13.34
C ALA A 121 -4.50 -30.06 -11.97
N ILE A 122 -4.91 -31.33 -11.82
CA ILE A 122 -5.28 -31.88 -10.51
C ILE A 122 -4.08 -31.73 -9.55
N GLY A 123 -4.34 -31.27 -8.33
CA GLY A 123 -3.30 -30.98 -7.34
C GLY A 123 -2.68 -29.58 -7.43
N GLU A 124 -2.94 -28.81 -8.49
CA GLU A 124 -2.43 -27.45 -8.62
C GLU A 124 -3.42 -26.40 -8.07
N THR A 125 -2.87 -25.27 -7.61
CA THR A 125 -3.68 -24.17 -7.07
C THR A 125 -4.14 -23.23 -8.19
N GLY A 126 -5.43 -22.92 -8.22
CA GLY A 126 -6.02 -21.93 -9.13
C GLY A 126 -7.06 -21.06 -8.44
N VAL A 127 -7.51 -20.01 -9.11
CA VAL A 127 -8.67 -19.21 -8.68
C VAL A 127 -9.94 -19.92 -9.14
N MET A 128 -10.91 -20.09 -8.24
CA MET A 128 -12.19 -20.70 -8.54
C MET A 128 -13.07 -19.77 -9.36
N TRP A 129 -13.50 -20.26 -10.51
CA TRP A 129 -14.56 -19.69 -11.34
C TRP A 129 -15.77 -20.63 -11.31
N ALA A 130 -16.94 -20.05 -11.11
CA ALA A 130 -18.20 -20.77 -11.06
C ALA A 130 -18.99 -20.53 -12.34
N GLY A 131 -19.35 -21.59 -13.05
CA GLY A 131 -20.20 -21.55 -14.24
C GLY A 131 -21.52 -22.29 -14.02
N GLY A 132 -22.34 -22.35 -15.05
CA GLY A 132 -23.61 -23.08 -15.05
C GLY A 132 -24.81 -22.25 -14.57
N LEU A 133 -25.95 -22.93 -14.37
CA LEU A 133 -27.25 -22.29 -14.18
C LEU A 133 -27.40 -21.57 -12.83
N GLY A 134 -26.55 -21.86 -11.86
CA GLY A 134 -26.53 -21.14 -10.58
C GLY A 134 -25.91 -19.75 -10.67
N VAL A 135 -25.22 -19.40 -11.77
CA VAL A 135 -24.62 -18.07 -11.95
C VAL A 135 -25.71 -17.03 -12.11
N THR A 136 -25.68 -16.02 -11.25
CA THR A 136 -26.63 -14.90 -11.26
C THR A 136 -26.42 -13.98 -12.47
N ALA A 137 -27.42 -13.17 -12.79
CA ALA A 137 -27.36 -12.23 -13.92
C ALA A 137 -26.35 -11.06 -13.73
N GLY A 138 -25.80 -10.90 -12.53
CA GLY A 138 -24.87 -9.83 -12.18
C GLY A 138 -25.34 -8.93 -11.04
N TYR A 139 -24.64 -7.82 -10.83
CA TYR A 139 -24.96 -6.84 -9.79
C TYR A 139 -25.95 -5.79 -10.30
N VAL A 140 -27.04 -5.60 -9.57
CA VAL A 140 -28.08 -4.60 -9.88
C VAL A 140 -27.48 -3.19 -9.83
N GLY A 141 -27.62 -2.44 -10.93
CA GLY A 141 -27.15 -1.05 -11.03
C GLY A 141 -25.63 -0.86 -11.08
N LEU A 142 -24.84 -1.93 -11.26
CA LEU A 142 -23.38 -1.89 -11.23
C LEU A 142 -22.75 -2.62 -12.43
N PRO A 143 -22.96 -2.14 -13.68
CA PRO A 143 -22.54 -2.84 -14.89
C PRO A 143 -21.02 -3.03 -15.00
N GLU A 144 -20.23 -2.03 -14.57
CA GLU A 144 -18.76 -2.13 -14.59
C GLU A 144 -18.24 -3.27 -13.69
N LYS A 145 -18.81 -3.40 -12.48
CA LYS A 145 -18.44 -4.45 -11.53
C LYS A 145 -18.91 -5.84 -12.02
N THR A 146 -20.06 -5.88 -12.68
CA THR A 146 -20.55 -7.10 -13.34
C THR A 146 -19.58 -7.53 -14.44
N ALA A 147 -19.17 -6.63 -15.33
CA ALA A 147 -18.21 -6.95 -16.40
C ALA A 147 -16.82 -7.36 -15.89
N GLU A 148 -16.40 -6.85 -14.73
CA GLU A 148 -15.15 -7.24 -14.09
C GLU A 148 -15.20 -8.70 -13.58
N LYS A 149 -16.30 -9.09 -12.92
CA LYS A 149 -16.41 -10.35 -12.19
C LYS A 149 -17.09 -11.48 -12.96
N TYR A 150 -17.90 -11.15 -13.96
CA TYR A 150 -18.63 -12.10 -14.79
C TYR A 150 -18.06 -12.05 -16.21
N LYS A 151 -17.73 -13.21 -16.76
CA LYS A 151 -17.22 -13.35 -18.13
C LYS A 151 -17.99 -14.45 -18.85
N VAL A 152 -18.00 -14.40 -20.18
CA VAL A 152 -18.49 -15.52 -20.98
C VAL A 152 -17.63 -16.74 -20.65
N ASP A 153 -18.27 -17.87 -20.40
CA ASP A 153 -17.63 -19.14 -20.10
C ASP A 153 -16.98 -19.67 -21.39
N PRO A 154 -15.64 -19.68 -21.49
CA PRO A 154 -14.97 -20.09 -22.72
C PRO A 154 -15.01 -21.62 -22.91
N PHE A 155 -15.40 -22.37 -21.88
CA PHE A 155 -15.46 -23.83 -21.90
C PHE A 155 -16.82 -24.33 -22.39
N LEU A 156 -17.81 -23.43 -22.45
CA LEU A 156 -19.14 -23.70 -22.98
C LEU A 156 -19.41 -22.80 -24.19
N GLN A 157 -19.62 -23.41 -25.36
CA GLN A 157 -19.88 -22.66 -26.61
C GLN A 157 -21.34 -22.24 -26.77
N ASP A 158 -22.04 -22.00 -25.66
CA ASP A 158 -23.47 -21.69 -25.62
C ASP A 158 -23.77 -20.25 -25.17
N GLY A 159 -22.72 -19.45 -24.91
CA GLY A 159 -22.83 -18.07 -24.45
C GLY A 159 -23.14 -17.94 -22.95
N SER A 160 -23.08 -19.02 -22.19
CA SER A 160 -23.22 -19.00 -20.73
C SER A 160 -22.14 -18.11 -20.07
N MET A 161 -22.47 -17.58 -18.91
CA MET A 161 -21.55 -16.76 -18.11
C MET A 161 -20.95 -17.57 -16.98
N MET A 162 -19.70 -17.25 -16.63
CA MET A 162 -19.02 -17.71 -15.43
C MET A 162 -18.65 -16.52 -14.53
N TYR A 163 -18.58 -16.77 -13.22
CA TYR A 163 -18.30 -15.79 -12.17
C TYR A 163 -16.98 -16.09 -11.47
N ASN A 164 -16.12 -15.08 -11.32
CA ASN A 164 -14.90 -15.15 -10.53
C ASN A 164 -15.22 -15.02 -9.03
N THR A 165 -15.05 -16.11 -8.29
CA THR A 165 -15.37 -16.18 -6.85
C THR A 165 -14.35 -15.47 -5.97
N GLY A 166 -13.12 -15.29 -6.45
CA GLY A 166 -11.97 -14.84 -5.67
C GLY A 166 -11.44 -15.88 -4.66
N ASP A 167 -12.00 -17.09 -4.62
CA ASP A 167 -11.53 -18.17 -3.75
C ASP A 167 -10.34 -18.90 -4.41
N LEU A 168 -9.26 -19.09 -3.66
CA LEU A 168 -8.11 -19.91 -4.06
C LEU A 168 -8.39 -21.36 -3.70
N CYS A 169 -8.31 -22.26 -4.67
CA CYS A 169 -8.71 -23.65 -4.52
C CYS A 169 -7.77 -24.61 -5.25
N ARG A 170 -7.91 -25.91 -4.97
CA ARG A 170 -7.18 -26.99 -5.61
C ARG A 170 -8.07 -28.22 -5.79
N TRP A 171 -7.99 -28.88 -6.95
CA TRP A 171 -8.64 -30.17 -7.18
C TRP A 171 -7.87 -31.31 -6.52
N ARG A 172 -8.58 -32.23 -5.88
CA ARG A 172 -8.08 -33.52 -5.41
C ARG A 172 -8.29 -34.60 -6.48
N GLU A 173 -7.53 -35.69 -6.40
CA GLU A 173 -7.63 -36.83 -7.33
C GLU A 173 -8.99 -37.54 -7.27
N ASP A 174 -9.64 -37.52 -6.10
CA ASP A 174 -10.99 -38.05 -5.90
C ASP A 174 -12.10 -37.14 -6.49
N GLY A 175 -11.71 -36.00 -7.08
CA GLY A 175 -12.56 -35.00 -7.69
C GLY A 175 -13.21 -34.03 -6.70
N ASN A 176 -12.80 -34.01 -5.43
CA ASN A 176 -13.21 -32.98 -4.47
C ASN A 176 -12.34 -31.71 -4.59
N VAL A 177 -12.84 -30.58 -4.08
CA VAL A 177 -12.11 -29.31 -4.07
C VAL A 177 -11.66 -28.94 -2.65
N ASP A 178 -10.38 -28.58 -2.52
CA ASP A 178 -9.82 -27.91 -1.35
C ASP A 178 -9.95 -26.39 -1.50
N ILE A 179 -10.34 -25.71 -0.43
CA ILE A 179 -10.28 -24.26 -0.34
C ILE A 179 -9.05 -23.83 0.46
N LEU A 180 -8.26 -22.92 -0.10
CA LEU A 180 -6.97 -22.47 0.44
C LEU A 180 -7.02 -21.03 0.97
N GLY A 181 -8.03 -20.25 0.59
CA GLY A 181 -8.22 -18.88 1.06
C GLY A 181 -8.89 -17.99 0.03
N ARG A 182 -8.73 -16.67 0.18
CA ARG A 182 -9.23 -15.66 -0.77
C ARG A 182 -8.11 -14.81 -1.33
N CYS A 183 -8.32 -14.28 -2.54
CA CYS A 183 -7.43 -13.29 -3.15
C CYS A 183 -7.80 -11.83 -2.81
N ASP A 184 -8.92 -11.58 -2.10
CA ASP A 184 -9.47 -10.25 -1.77
C ASP A 184 -9.86 -10.05 -0.28
N ASP A 185 -10.52 -8.93 0.06
CA ASP A 185 -10.82 -8.44 1.42
C ASP A 185 -12.20 -8.87 1.99
N GLN A 186 -12.95 -9.74 1.29
CA GLN A 186 -14.29 -10.19 1.69
C GLN A 186 -14.24 -11.16 2.89
N ILE A 187 -15.19 -11.04 3.83
CA ILE A 187 -15.25 -11.89 5.04
C ILE A 187 -16.61 -12.57 5.26
N LYS A 188 -16.63 -13.52 6.19
CA LYS A 188 -17.82 -14.20 6.69
C LYS A 188 -17.85 -14.14 8.23
N ILE A 189 -18.97 -13.71 8.81
CA ILE A 189 -19.20 -13.59 10.27
C ILE A 189 -20.49 -14.29 10.64
N LYS A 190 -20.44 -15.25 11.57
CA LYS A 190 -21.59 -16.07 11.96
C LYS A 190 -22.31 -16.65 10.72
N GLY A 191 -21.54 -16.86 9.66
CA GLY A 191 -21.82 -17.19 8.26
C GLY A 191 -22.83 -16.31 7.51
N PHE A 192 -22.94 -15.05 7.91
CA PHE A 192 -23.38 -13.99 7.03
C PHE A 192 -22.20 -13.45 6.23
N ARG A 193 -22.40 -13.26 4.92
CA ARG A 193 -21.45 -12.56 4.06
C ARG A 193 -21.49 -11.09 4.41
N VAL A 194 -20.35 -10.57 4.84
CA VAL A 194 -20.22 -9.15 5.21
C VAL A 194 -19.12 -8.54 4.35
N GLU A 195 -19.51 -7.59 3.52
CA GLU A 195 -18.56 -6.69 2.89
C GLU A 195 -18.18 -5.64 3.95
N LEU A 196 -16.96 -5.75 4.48
CA LEU A 196 -16.48 -4.83 5.52
C LEU A 196 -16.54 -3.37 5.08
N ASP A 197 -16.40 -3.12 3.77
CA ASP A 197 -16.51 -1.79 3.20
C ASP A 197 -17.96 -1.25 3.30
N GLY A 198 -18.98 -2.12 3.27
CA GLY A 198 -20.39 -1.74 3.45
C GLY A 198 -20.72 -1.35 4.89
N VAL A 199 -20.23 -2.11 5.87
CA VAL A 199 -20.36 -1.78 7.31
C VAL A 199 -19.63 -0.49 7.62
N THR A 200 -18.44 -0.34 7.06
CA THR A 200 -17.65 0.90 7.11
C THR A 200 -18.47 2.08 6.59
N SER A 201 -19.11 1.95 5.43
CA SER A 201 -19.92 3.01 4.81
C SER A 201 -21.12 3.41 5.67
N SER A 202 -21.82 2.44 6.29
CA SER A 202 -22.96 2.73 7.17
C SER A 202 -22.57 3.54 8.39
N MET A 203 -21.49 3.14 9.08
CA MET A 203 -20.97 3.88 10.23
C MET A 203 -20.56 5.30 9.84
N ASN A 204 -19.90 5.47 8.68
CA ASN A 204 -19.53 6.78 8.12
C ASN A 204 -20.74 7.69 7.80
N SER A 205 -21.95 7.13 7.71
CA SER A 205 -23.15 7.88 7.34
C SER A 205 -23.94 8.40 8.55
N CYS A 206 -23.43 8.20 9.77
CA CYS A 206 -23.99 8.76 11.01
C CYS A 206 -23.49 10.19 11.18
N ALA A 207 -24.38 11.14 11.49
CA ALA A 207 -24.02 12.56 11.54
C ALA A 207 -22.94 12.87 12.60
N GLU A 208 -22.85 12.06 13.64
CA GLU A 208 -21.82 12.17 14.69
C GLU A 208 -20.51 11.45 14.35
N VAL A 209 -20.42 10.78 13.19
CA VAL A 209 -19.24 10.03 12.76
C VAL A 209 -18.58 10.71 11.56
N ASP A 210 -17.32 11.11 11.77
CA ASP A 210 -16.45 11.65 10.72
C ASP A 210 -15.82 10.55 9.87
N ARG A 211 -15.32 9.48 10.51
CA ARG A 211 -14.68 8.34 9.83
C ARG A 211 -14.90 7.03 10.54
N ALA A 212 -15.16 5.97 9.78
CA ALA A 212 -15.35 4.63 10.29
C ALA A 212 -14.62 3.56 9.47
N ALA A 213 -14.37 2.40 10.08
CA ALA A 213 -13.84 1.20 9.45
C ALA A 213 -14.37 -0.05 10.14
N ALA A 214 -14.66 -1.09 9.38
CA ALA A 214 -15.01 -2.39 9.91
C ALA A 214 -13.89 -3.40 9.58
N LEU A 215 -13.56 -4.27 10.53
CA LEU A 215 -12.60 -5.37 10.35
C LEU A 215 -13.06 -6.65 11.02
N LEU A 216 -12.66 -7.78 10.41
CA LEU A 216 -12.72 -9.09 11.07
C LEU A 216 -11.50 -9.29 11.96
N ILE A 217 -11.74 -9.47 13.25
CA ILE A 217 -10.71 -9.73 14.26
C ILE A 217 -11.22 -10.89 15.11
N GLU A 218 -10.48 -12.00 15.16
CA GLU A 218 -10.83 -13.18 15.97
C GLU A 218 -12.27 -13.71 15.81
N GLY A 219 -12.87 -13.55 14.62
CA GLY A 219 -14.25 -14.00 14.36
C GLY A 219 -15.35 -12.97 14.65
N GLU A 220 -14.98 -11.74 15.04
CA GLU A 220 -15.90 -10.64 15.34
C GLU A 220 -15.68 -9.42 14.43
N ILE A 221 -16.76 -8.66 14.14
CA ILE A 221 -16.64 -7.37 13.43
C ILE A 221 -16.35 -6.31 14.47
N HIS A 222 -15.18 -5.69 14.31
CA HIS A 222 -14.80 -4.53 15.08
C HIS A 222 -15.03 -3.29 14.21
N GLY A 223 -15.85 -2.40 14.73
CA GLY A 223 -16.15 -1.09 14.16
C GLY A 223 -15.24 -0.09 14.84
N PHE A 224 -14.43 0.58 14.07
CA PHE A 224 -13.56 1.64 14.55
C PHE A 224 -14.15 2.95 14.06
N ILE A 225 -14.30 3.92 14.95
CA ILE A 225 -15.09 5.13 14.71
C ILE A 225 -14.33 6.34 15.18
N ALA A 226 -14.42 7.41 14.40
CA ALA A 226 -13.98 8.74 14.76
C ALA A 226 -15.07 9.77 14.44
N PRO A 227 -15.18 10.84 15.23
CA PRO A 227 -14.37 11.16 16.42
C PRO A 227 -14.76 10.33 17.66
N GLN A 228 -13.92 10.38 18.70
CA GLN A 228 -14.14 9.61 19.94
C GLN A 228 -15.35 10.11 20.74
N THR A 229 -15.77 11.36 20.50
CA THR A 229 -16.92 12.03 21.12
C THR A 229 -18.27 11.55 20.58
N CYS A 230 -18.28 10.70 19.55
CA CYS A 230 -19.50 10.12 18.99
C CYS A 230 -20.23 9.30 20.06
N ASN A 231 -21.52 9.56 20.23
CA ASN A 231 -22.32 8.82 21.20
C ASN A 231 -22.56 7.39 20.69
N LEU A 232 -22.08 6.39 21.44
CA LEU A 232 -22.22 4.99 21.08
C LEU A 232 -23.67 4.54 20.94
N GLU A 233 -24.59 5.00 21.80
CA GLU A 233 -26.00 4.62 21.69
C GLU A 233 -26.61 5.18 20.40
N VAL A 234 -26.35 6.46 20.08
CA VAL A 234 -26.83 7.12 18.85
C VAL A 234 -26.25 6.45 17.59
N LEU A 235 -24.94 6.18 17.58
CA LEU A 235 -24.29 5.50 16.46
C LEU A 235 -24.81 4.07 16.29
N ARG A 236 -24.90 3.33 17.39
CA ARG A 236 -25.35 1.94 17.37
C ARG A 236 -26.78 1.86 16.87
N GLU A 237 -27.65 2.79 17.28
CA GLU A 237 -29.03 2.90 16.79
C GLU A 237 -29.08 3.33 15.31
N HIS A 238 -28.23 4.27 14.89
CA HIS A 238 -28.12 4.69 13.49
C HIS A 238 -27.64 3.57 12.55
N VAL A 239 -26.60 2.83 12.96
CA VAL A 239 -26.08 1.68 12.20
C VAL A 239 -27.10 0.56 12.20
N ARG A 240 -27.82 0.34 13.31
CA ARG A 240 -28.93 -0.63 13.39
C ARG A 240 -30.09 -0.27 12.44
N GLY A 241 -30.30 1.02 12.16
CA GLY A 241 -31.25 1.48 11.15
C GLY A 241 -30.83 1.28 9.68
N LYS A 242 -29.53 1.05 9.41
CA LYS A 242 -28.97 0.98 8.04
C LYS A 242 -28.26 -0.32 7.68
N GLN A 243 -27.87 -1.12 8.66
CA GLN A 243 -27.19 -2.41 8.48
C GLN A 243 -27.97 -3.49 9.20
N PRO A 244 -28.00 -4.72 8.65
CA PRO A 244 -28.62 -5.85 9.33
C PRO A 244 -27.87 -6.15 10.63
N TYR A 245 -28.58 -6.66 11.64
CA TYR A 245 -28.10 -6.84 13.01
C TYR A 245 -26.76 -7.61 13.13
N TYR A 246 -26.47 -8.53 12.19
CA TYR A 246 -25.24 -9.35 12.17
C TYR A 246 -24.03 -8.64 11.57
N ALA A 247 -24.25 -7.58 10.78
CA ALA A 247 -23.21 -6.75 10.20
C ALA A 247 -22.91 -5.53 11.09
N ILE A 248 -23.69 -5.33 12.15
CA ILE A 248 -23.39 -4.36 13.20
C ILE A 248 -22.13 -4.85 13.93
N PRO A 249 -21.12 -3.99 14.09
CA PRO A 249 -19.96 -4.33 14.89
C PRO A 249 -20.34 -4.82 16.29
N THR A 250 -19.68 -5.87 16.78
CA THR A 250 -19.84 -6.34 18.17
C THR A 250 -18.98 -5.51 19.11
N GLN A 251 -17.84 -5.05 18.62
CA GLN A 251 -16.92 -4.17 19.35
C GLN A 251 -16.82 -2.84 18.64
N PHE A 252 -17.12 -1.76 19.36
CA PHE A 252 -16.97 -0.40 18.87
C PHE A 252 -15.78 0.25 19.55
N HIS A 253 -14.85 0.69 18.72
CA HIS A 253 -13.60 1.29 19.14
C HIS A 253 -13.67 2.75 18.71
N PHE A 254 -14.01 3.62 19.66
CA PHE A 254 -14.06 5.05 19.45
C PHE A 254 -12.67 5.62 19.58
N LEU A 255 -12.26 6.33 18.54
CA LEU A 255 -10.93 6.85 18.34
C LEU A 255 -11.10 8.30 17.92
N ASP A 256 -10.23 9.20 18.37
CA ASP A 256 -10.28 10.59 17.90
C ASP A 256 -10.12 10.70 16.39
N SER A 257 -9.39 9.75 15.80
CA SER A 257 -9.29 9.57 14.36
C SER A 257 -8.97 8.13 14.01
N LEU A 258 -9.46 7.67 12.85
CA LEU A 258 -9.06 6.35 12.37
C LEU A 258 -7.62 6.33 11.89
N PRO A 259 -6.85 5.31 12.31
CA PRO A 259 -5.50 5.17 11.83
C PRO A 259 -5.57 4.78 10.34
N LEU A 260 -5.04 5.65 9.48
CA LEU A 260 -4.86 5.47 8.03
C LEU A 260 -3.43 5.09 7.65
N THR A 261 -3.22 4.32 6.57
CA THR A 261 -1.91 3.82 6.09
C THR A 261 -1.10 4.99 5.58
N ALA A 262 0.19 4.77 5.35
CA ALA A 262 0.99 5.76 4.64
C ALA A 262 0.31 6.21 3.34
N ASN A 263 -0.52 5.34 2.73
CA ASN A 263 -1.30 5.59 1.50
C ASN A 263 -2.70 6.21 1.74
N GLY A 264 -3.04 6.60 2.97
CA GLY A 264 -4.32 7.22 3.29
C GLY A 264 -5.52 6.26 3.37
N LYS A 265 -5.35 4.99 3.00
CA LYS A 265 -6.35 3.93 3.24
C LYS A 265 -6.31 3.49 4.70
N ILE A 266 -7.42 3.23 5.36
CA ILE A 266 -7.49 2.72 6.73
C ILE A 266 -6.48 1.56 6.97
N ASP A 267 -5.71 1.55 8.07
CA ASP A 267 -4.96 0.30 8.38
C ASP A 267 -5.93 -0.74 8.80
N LYS A 268 -5.85 -1.88 8.15
CA LYS A 268 -6.46 -3.07 8.71
C LYS A 268 -5.54 -3.69 9.78
N LYS A 269 -4.22 -3.60 9.63
CA LYS A 269 -3.22 -4.19 10.55
C LYS A 269 -2.90 -3.32 11.77
N ALA A 270 -3.06 -2.00 11.63
CA ALA A 270 -3.05 -0.97 12.68
C ALA A 270 -4.45 -0.60 13.23
N LEU A 271 -5.48 -1.38 12.92
CA LEU A 271 -6.71 -1.48 13.71
C LEU A 271 -6.85 -2.86 14.38
N LYS A 272 -6.34 -3.94 13.76
CA LYS A 272 -6.36 -5.32 14.30
C LYS A 272 -5.74 -5.50 15.69
N ALA A 273 -4.51 -5.07 15.87
CA ALA A 273 -3.80 -4.98 17.14
C ALA A 273 -4.24 -3.84 18.12
N LEU A 274 -5.31 -3.06 17.85
CA LEU A 274 -5.92 -2.07 18.78
C LEU A 274 -7.04 -2.83 19.48
N ALA A 275 -7.76 -3.64 18.72
CA ALA A 275 -8.70 -4.60 19.24
C ALA A 275 -8.07 -5.77 19.99
N ALA A 276 -6.86 -6.24 19.61
CA ALA A 276 -6.17 -7.34 20.31
C ALA A 276 -5.44 -6.89 21.59
N ALA A 277 -5.49 -5.61 21.94
CA ALA A 277 -4.97 -5.13 23.22
C ALA A 277 -6.01 -5.43 24.31
N PRO A 278 -5.61 -5.94 25.49
CA PRO A 278 -6.52 -6.06 26.62
C PRO A 278 -7.08 -4.68 26.93
N VAL A 279 -8.41 -4.55 26.98
CA VAL A 279 -9.06 -3.33 27.43
C VAL A 279 -8.83 -3.24 28.94
N GLU A 280 -7.74 -2.57 29.34
CA GLU A 280 -7.69 -1.97 30.66
C GLU A 280 -8.64 -0.78 30.66
N THR A 281 -9.81 -1.04 31.22
CA THR A 281 -10.71 -0.05 31.79
C THR A 281 -9.89 0.87 32.69
N VAL A 282 -9.77 2.15 32.31
CA VAL A 282 -9.38 3.17 33.28
C VAL A 282 -10.36 4.33 33.20
N VAL A 283 -11.29 4.24 34.15
CA VAL A 283 -12.12 5.30 34.70
C VAL A 283 -11.31 6.59 34.86
N PRO A 284 -11.82 7.77 34.47
CA PRO A 284 -11.25 9.03 34.94
C PRO A 284 -11.52 9.16 36.44
N ILE A 285 -10.47 9.14 37.25
CA ILE A 285 -10.52 9.59 38.64
C ILE A 285 -10.66 11.12 38.61
N VAL A 286 -11.91 11.58 38.64
CA VAL A 286 -12.30 12.84 39.30
C VAL A 286 -13.66 12.60 39.94
N ASP A 287 -13.65 12.08 41.16
CA ASP A 287 -14.35 12.69 42.30
C ASP A 287 -14.29 11.76 43.51
N VAL A 288 -13.42 12.13 44.44
CA VAL A 288 -13.60 11.81 45.84
C VAL A 288 -14.88 12.53 46.27
N LEU A 289 -15.91 11.76 46.61
CA LEU A 289 -17.03 12.01 47.55
C LEU A 289 -18.38 11.56 46.99
N LYS A 290 -18.77 10.29 47.25
CA LYS A 290 -19.92 9.92 48.12
C LYS A 290 -20.36 8.46 47.97
N LYS A 291 -20.39 7.79 49.14
CA LYS A 291 -21.34 6.76 49.62
C LYS A 291 -21.26 5.34 49.03
N GLN A 292 -20.78 4.36 49.82
CA GLN A 292 -21.56 3.34 50.59
C GLN A 292 -22.27 2.33 49.64
N THR A 293 -22.15 0.99 49.71
CA THR A 293 -22.24 0.03 50.84
C THR A 293 -22.02 -1.43 50.31
N LEU A 294 -21.24 -2.28 51.01
CA LEU A 294 -21.31 -3.76 51.33
C LEU A 294 -21.96 -4.83 50.35
N PRO A 295 -21.74 -6.17 50.51
CA PRO A 295 -20.54 -7.02 50.22
C PRO A 295 -20.91 -8.36 49.48
N THR A 296 -20.00 -9.38 49.43
CA THR A 296 -20.19 -10.88 49.55
C THR A 296 -19.22 -11.67 48.64
N VAL A 297 -18.08 -12.23 49.12
CA VAL A 297 -17.78 -13.60 49.63
C VAL A 297 -17.88 -14.77 48.61
N HIS A 298 -16.73 -15.42 48.30
CA HIS A 298 -16.42 -16.87 48.39
C HIS A 298 -15.05 -17.14 47.69
N GLN A 299 -13.97 -17.37 48.46
CA GLN A 299 -13.42 -18.66 48.92
C GLN A 299 -12.45 -19.35 47.93
N ASN A 300 -11.16 -19.21 48.27
CA ASN A 300 -10.04 -20.17 48.27
C ASN A 300 -10.19 -21.50 47.51
N LEU A 301 -9.10 -21.93 46.84
CA LEU A 301 -8.29 -23.08 47.27
C LEU A 301 -6.96 -23.18 46.48
N LEU A 302 -5.87 -23.24 47.25
CA LEU A 302 -4.65 -24.04 47.10
C LEU A 302 -3.59 -23.69 46.04
N SER A 303 -2.58 -22.99 46.57
CA SER A 303 -1.14 -23.15 46.36
C SER A 303 -0.62 -24.58 46.16
N THR A 304 0.37 -24.75 45.28
CA THR A 304 1.67 -25.33 45.70
C THR A 304 2.80 -24.92 44.76
N SER A 305 3.85 -24.42 45.38
CA SER A 305 5.17 -24.03 44.89
C SER A 305 6.09 -25.23 44.65
N VAL A 306 6.97 -25.15 43.65
CA VAL A 306 8.34 -25.68 43.78
C VAL A 306 9.31 -24.69 43.12
N LEU A 307 10.15 -24.09 43.96
CA LEU A 307 11.38 -23.38 43.63
C LEU A 307 12.53 -24.40 43.49
N SER A 308 13.44 -24.17 42.56
CA SER A 308 14.87 -24.45 42.78
C SER A 308 15.74 -23.48 42.00
N MET A 309 16.44 -22.67 42.78
CA MET A 309 17.76 -22.03 42.55
C MET A 309 18.80 -23.06 42.09
N THR A 310 20.03 -22.80 41.64
CA THR A 310 20.86 -21.69 41.12
C THR A 310 22.21 -22.39 40.92
N GLU A 311 22.95 -22.18 39.83
CA GLU A 311 24.41 -22.34 39.88
C GLU A 311 25.13 -21.52 38.80
N VAL A 312 26.28 -20.99 39.21
CA VAL A 312 27.06 -19.92 38.58
C VAL A 312 28.34 -20.50 37.97
N ALA A 313 28.60 -20.07 36.73
CA ALA A 313 29.88 -19.90 36.03
C ALA A 313 31.02 -20.93 36.17
N SER A 314 31.49 -21.43 35.02
CA SER A 314 32.92 -21.44 34.69
C SER A 314 33.15 -21.59 33.19
N SER A 315 34.04 -20.73 32.67
CA SER A 315 34.60 -20.71 31.33
C SER A 315 35.56 -21.87 31.05
N SER A 316 35.51 -22.45 29.84
CA SER A 316 36.71 -22.90 29.14
C SER A 316 36.41 -23.18 27.66
N SER A 317 37.35 -22.74 26.82
CA SER A 317 37.45 -22.90 25.37
C SER A 317 37.37 -24.34 24.89
N SER A 318 36.63 -24.57 23.80
CA SER A 318 36.86 -25.71 22.90
C SER A 318 36.46 -25.34 21.48
N SER A 319 37.47 -25.28 20.62
CA SER A 319 37.36 -25.29 19.17
C SER A 319 36.75 -26.59 18.67
N VAL A 320 35.53 -26.57 18.12
CA VAL A 320 34.97 -27.69 17.35
C VAL A 320 34.03 -27.15 16.26
N THR A 321 34.43 -27.36 15.00
CA THR A 321 33.64 -27.42 13.77
C THR A 321 32.59 -26.32 13.52
N ALA A 322 32.90 -25.44 12.57
CA ALA A 322 31.89 -24.71 11.79
C ALA A 322 31.06 -25.73 11.00
N ALA A 323 30.04 -26.28 11.65
CA ALA A 323 28.92 -26.87 10.95
C ALA A 323 28.19 -25.74 10.24
N ASP A 324 27.95 -25.95 8.95
CA ASP A 324 27.07 -25.18 8.09
C ASP A 324 25.66 -25.16 8.71
N GLU A 325 25.44 -24.28 9.70
CA GLU A 325 24.10 -24.00 10.22
C GLU A 325 23.35 -23.28 9.10
N LYS A 326 22.65 -24.09 8.30
CA LYS A 326 21.80 -23.62 7.21
C LYS A 326 20.86 -22.56 7.77
N MET A 327 21.03 -21.34 7.27
CA MET A 327 20.37 -20.14 7.77
C MET A 327 18.85 -20.32 7.81
N ASP A 328 18.26 -20.41 9.01
CA ASP A 328 16.80 -20.58 9.14
C ASP A 328 16.06 -19.27 8.88
N LEU A 329 15.81 -19.03 7.59
CA LEU A 329 15.04 -17.90 7.11
C LEU A 329 13.55 -18.02 7.41
N GLU A 330 13.10 -19.22 7.79
CA GLU A 330 11.71 -19.55 8.11
C GLU A 330 11.47 -19.65 9.64
N ALA A 331 12.40 -19.16 10.45
CA ALA A 331 12.15 -18.98 11.88
C ALA A 331 11.03 -17.95 12.14
N ALA A 332 10.23 -18.19 13.17
CA ALA A 332 9.21 -17.24 13.61
C ALA A 332 9.85 -15.91 14.02
N VAL A 333 9.32 -14.80 13.52
CA VAL A 333 9.81 -13.46 13.88
C VAL A 333 9.11 -12.95 15.15
N PRO A 334 9.79 -12.16 16.00
CA PRO A 334 9.18 -11.64 17.21
C PRO A 334 7.99 -10.74 16.88
N GLU A 335 7.18 -10.51 17.90
CA GLU A 335 6.16 -9.49 17.85
C GLU A 335 6.76 -8.10 17.60
N LYS A 336 5.91 -7.20 17.15
CA LYS A 336 6.31 -5.84 16.81
C LYS A 336 6.59 -5.04 18.09
N THR A 337 7.69 -4.28 18.11
CA THR A 337 8.26 -3.61 19.28
C THR A 337 7.38 -2.51 19.89
N LEU A 338 6.55 -1.85 19.07
CA LEU A 338 5.67 -0.77 19.51
C LEU A 338 4.20 -1.18 19.46
N GLY A 339 3.43 -0.68 20.43
CA GLY A 339 1.96 -0.79 20.45
C GLY A 339 1.32 -0.21 19.19
N GLN A 340 0.13 -0.69 18.85
CA GLN A 340 -0.54 -0.31 17.60
C GLN A 340 -0.74 1.20 17.36
N PRO A 341 -1.20 2.01 18.34
CA PRO A 341 -1.42 3.43 18.11
C PRO A 341 -0.13 4.19 17.79
N TYR A 342 0.97 3.89 18.50
CA TYR A 342 2.29 4.50 18.26
C TYR A 342 2.85 4.15 16.88
N ARG A 343 2.68 2.90 16.41
CA ARG A 343 3.03 2.53 15.03
C ARG A 343 2.16 3.28 14.02
N GLY A 344 0.89 3.50 14.34
CA GLY A 344 -0.06 4.32 13.60
C GLY A 344 0.49 5.73 13.35
N LEU A 345 0.87 6.40 14.43
CA LEU A 345 1.43 7.75 14.42
C LEU A 345 2.74 7.82 13.62
N TRP A 346 3.72 6.97 13.95
CA TRP A 346 5.06 7.02 13.35
C TRP A 346 5.08 6.71 11.85
N TYR A 347 4.39 5.65 11.41
CA TYR A 347 4.51 5.15 10.04
C TYR A 347 3.47 5.72 9.07
N ARG A 348 2.57 6.60 9.55
CA ARG A 348 1.49 7.15 8.71
C ARG A 348 1.30 8.63 8.83
N VAL A 349 1.44 9.19 10.02
CA VAL A 349 1.33 10.64 10.26
C VAL A 349 2.70 11.27 10.17
N LEU A 350 3.68 10.73 10.91
CA LEU A 350 5.06 11.23 10.97
C LEU A 350 5.99 10.64 9.90
N ILE A 351 5.43 10.06 8.82
CA ILE A 351 6.25 9.67 7.69
C ILE A 351 6.96 10.92 7.14
N VAL A 352 8.26 10.80 6.84
CA VAL A 352 9.13 11.95 6.53
C VAL A 352 8.55 12.84 5.44
N TYR A 353 7.90 12.25 4.43
CA TYR A 353 7.17 12.99 3.40
C TYR A 353 6.12 13.97 3.99
N ARG A 354 5.25 13.49 4.88
CA ARG A 354 4.19 14.32 5.47
C ARG A 354 4.76 15.31 6.47
N LEU A 355 5.80 14.93 7.21
CA LEU A 355 6.52 15.84 8.08
C LEU A 355 7.06 17.05 7.30
N LEU A 356 7.74 16.81 6.18
CA LEU A 356 8.27 17.87 5.33
C LEU A 356 7.16 18.75 4.75
N LEU A 357 6.03 18.16 4.34
CA LEU A 357 4.85 18.90 3.90
C LEU A 357 4.31 19.80 5.02
N THR A 358 4.15 19.27 6.24
CA THR A 358 3.68 20.03 7.40
C THR A 358 4.64 21.15 7.76
N VAL A 359 5.95 20.92 7.69
CA VAL A 359 6.97 21.96 7.93
C VAL A 359 6.79 23.13 6.95
N VAL A 360 6.61 22.87 5.66
CA VAL A 360 6.31 23.93 4.68
C VAL A 360 5.01 24.66 5.03
N GLY A 361 3.99 23.93 5.48
CA GLY A 361 2.75 24.53 5.95
C GLY A 361 2.90 25.43 7.17
N LEU A 362 3.70 25.02 8.16
CA LEU A 362 3.98 25.84 9.34
C LEU A 362 4.68 27.15 8.98
N PHE A 363 5.63 27.13 8.03
CA PHE A 363 6.25 28.37 7.53
C PHE A 363 5.21 29.31 6.89
N ASN A 364 4.27 28.76 6.11
CA ASN A 364 3.20 29.56 5.49
C ASN A 364 2.19 30.10 6.51
N ILE A 365 1.83 29.31 7.53
CA ILE A 365 0.99 29.77 8.65
C ILE A 365 1.69 30.90 9.42
N GLY A 366 2.99 30.75 9.71
CA GLY A 366 3.79 31.80 10.31
C GLY A 366 3.78 33.09 9.49
N ALA A 367 3.93 32.99 8.17
CA ALA A 367 3.79 34.14 7.26
C ALA A 367 2.39 34.78 7.34
N ALA A 368 1.32 33.99 7.38
CA ALA A 368 -0.05 34.50 7.53
C ALA A 368 -0.25 35.23 8.87
N LEU A 369 0.26 34.69 9.98
CA LEU A 369 0.21 35.34 11.29
C LEU A 369 0.93 36.69 11.28
N VAL A 370 2.11 36.77 10.68
CA VAL A 370 2.85 38.04 10.53
C VAL A 370 2.04 39.06 9.74
N LEU A 371 1.36 38.64 8.66
CA LEU A 371 0.52 39.54 7.86
C LEU A 371 -0.74 40.02 8.58
N ILE A 372 -1.30 39.24 9.51
CA ILE A 372 -2.43 39.70 10.35
C ILE A 372 -2.01 40.90 11.21
N PHE A 373 -0.78 40.89 11.74
CA PHE A 373 -0.27 41.99 12.56
C PHE A 373 0.30 43.15 11.74
N ALA A 374 0.96 42.87 10.62
CA ALA A 374 1.60 43.87 9.76
C ALA A 374 0.63 44.52 8.75
N GLY A 375 -0.55 43.94 8.57
CA GLY A 375 -1.51 44.29 7.54
C GLY A 375 -1.27 43.57 6.22
N PHE A 376 -2.35 43.12 5.58
CA PHE A 376 -2.29 42.48 4.27
C PHE A 376 -2.01 43.53 3.19
N LYS A 377 -0.89 43.39 2.47
CA LYS A 377 -0.63 44.10 1.21
C LYS A 377 -0.57 43.10 0.08
N ARG A 378 -1.18 43.45 -1.05
CA ARG A 378 -1.23 42.63 -2.27
C ARG A 378 0.16 42.18 -2.74
N GLU A 379 1.16 43.05 -2.64
CA GLU A 379 2.55 42.74 -2.99
C GLU A 379 3.14 41.57 -2.18
N TRP A 380 2.90 41.53 -0.86
CA TRP A 380 3.40 40.44 0.00
C TRP A 380 2.81 39.09 -0.38
N LEU A 381 1.53 39.06 -0.73
CA LEU A 381 0.85 37.83 -1.16
C LEU A 381 1.44 37.29 -2.47
N GLY A 382 1.78 38.18 -3.41
CA GLY A 382 2.47 37.82 -4.64
C GLY A 382 3.88 37.27 -4.39
N ILE A 383 4.65 37.89 -3.49
CA ILE A 383 6.00 37.42 -3.13
C ILE A 383 5.94 36.03 -2.46
N ILE A 384 5.03 35.82 -1.51
CA ILE A 384 4.88 34.52 -0.83
C ILE A 384 4.46 33.43 -1.82
N THR A 385 3.57 33.76 -2.77
CA THR A 385 3.20 32.85 -3.87
C THR A 385 4.43 32.45 -4.69
N ALA A 386 5.27 33.42 -5.07
CA ALA A 386 6.49 33.17 -5.83
C ALA A 386 7.52 32.33 -5.05
N ILE A 387 7.72 32.58 -3.76
CA ILE A 387 8.64 31.79 -2.90
C ILE A 387 8.24 30.31 -2.90
N ASN A 388 6.95 30.05 -2.70
CA ASN A 388 6.41 28.69 -2.68
C ASN A 388 6.54 28.02 -4.06
N LEU A 389 6.22 28.72 -5.15
CA LEU A 389 6.37 28.20 -6.51
C LEU A 389 7.83 27.83 -6.83
N THR A 390 8.76 28.74 -6.53
CA THR A 390 10.20 28.51 -6.76
C THR A 390 10.72 27.35 -5.93
N THR A 391 10.30 27.24 -4.67
CA THR A 391 10.67 26.12 -3.78
C THR A 391 10.16 24.78 -4.33
N ALA A 392 8.91 24.74 -4.81
CA ALA A 392 8.33 23.55 -5.41
C ALA A 392 9.13 23.06 -6.62
N VAL A 393 9.63 23.98 -7.46
CA VAL A 393 10.43 23.66 -8.64
C VAL A 393 11.84 23.20 -8.26
N LEU A 394 12.54 23.93 -7.39
CA LEU A 394 13.94 23.68 -7.07
C LEU A 394 14.19 22.32 -6.43
N VAL A 395 13.34 21.88 -5.50
CA VAL A 395 13.55 20.63 -4.77
C VAL A 395 13.45 19.37 -5.66
N ARG A 396 12.87 19.51 -6.86
CA ARG A 396 12.78 18.43 -7.86
C ARG A 396 13.93 18.43 -8.86
N GLN A 397 14.86 19.39 -8.78
CA GLN A 397 15.99 19.43 -9.71
C GLN A 397 17.12 18.49 -9.37
N GLU A 398 17.72 17.94 -10.43
CA GLU A 398 18.76 16.90 -10.34
C GLU A 398 20.01 17.39 -9.63
N LEU A 399 20.45 18.62 -9.88
CA LEU A 399 21.57 19.24 -9.16
C LEU A 399 21.28 19.36 -7.67
N VAL A 400 20.08 19.84 -7.31
CA VAL A 400 19.68 20.00 -5.90
C VAL A 400 19.58 18.65 -5.21
N ILE A 401 18.94 17.66 -5.86
CA ILE A 401 18.84 16.29 -5.35
C ILE A 401 20.24 15.71 -5.14
N ASN A 402 21.13 15.81 -6.13
CA ASN A 402 22.49 15.29 -6.03
C ASN A 402 23.30 15.98 -4.93
N SER A 403 23.20 17.30 -4.79
CA SER A 403 23.86 18.03 -3.70
C SER A 403 23.36 17.55 -2.33
N LEU A 404 22.04 17.41 -2.16
CA LEU A 404 21.46 16.94 -0.90
C LEU A 404 21.90 15.51 -0.58
N TYR A 405 21.86 14.59 -1.54
CA TYR A 405 22.35 13.22 -1.34
C TYR A 405 23.85 13.19 -1.05
N THR A 406 24.64 14.05 -1.68
CA THR A 406 26.09 14.14 -1.43
C THR A 406 26.36 14.58 0.01
N ILE A 407 25.62 15.58 0.51
CA ILE A 407 25.75 16.05 1.89
C ILE A 407 25.30 14.96 2.88
N THR A 408 24.13 14.35 2.66
CA THR A 408 23.57 13.40 3.64
C THR A 408 24.21 12.03 3.59
N CYS A 409 24.67 11.55 2.44
CA CYS A 409 25.25 10.20 2.29
C CYS A 409 26.77 10.17 2.52
N ASN A 410 27.44 11.31 2.66
CA ASN A 410 28.86 11.38 3.02
C ASN A 410 29.09 11.52 4.54
N VAL A 411 28.07 11.30 5.36
CA VAL A 411 28.22 11.28 6.83
C VAL A 411 29.17 10.15 7.23
N PRO A 412 30.19 10.40 8.07
CA PRO A 412 31.16 9.38 8.46
C PRO A 412 30.51 8.16 9.12
N ARG A 413 30.99 6.96 8.82
CA ARG A 413 30.48 5.71 9.43
C ARG A 413 30.78 5.58 10.92
N SER A 414 31.75 6.36 11.41
CA SER A 414 32.05 6.49 12.84
C SER A 414 30.96 7.22 13.62
N TRP A 415 30.08 7.97 12.95
CA TRP A 415 29.01 8.67 13.62
C TRP A 415 27.96 7.70 14.18
N PRO A 416 27.26 8.10 15.27
CA PRO A 416 26.19 7.32 15.85
C PRO A 416 25.18 6.84 14.81
N LEU A 417 24.82 5.56 14.89
CA LEU A 417 23.94 4.90 13.91
C LEU A 417 22.59 5.61 13.73
N TRP A 418 22.06 6.25 14.77
CA TRP A 418 20.80 7.01 14.68
C TRP A 418 20.90 8.22 13.74
N ILE A 419 22.06 8.89 13.66
CA ILE A 419 22.27 10.01 12.72
C ILE A 419 22.31 9.46 11.29
N ARG A 420 23.09 8.40 11.08
CA ARG A 420 23.22 7.72 9.78
C ARG A 420 21.86 7.23 9.27
N LYS A 421 21.05 6.65 10.14
CA LYS A 421 19.66 6.25 9.85
C LYS A 421 18.79 7.44 9.42
N ARG A 422 18.88 8.58 10.09
CA ARG A 422 18.11 9.79 9.72
C ARG A 422 18.54 10.34 8.35
N CYS A 423 19.84 10.40 8.09
CA CYS A 423 20.38 10.79 6.78
C CYS A 423 19.94 9.86 5.64
N GLY A 424 19.71 8.57 5.95
CA GLY A 424 19.19 7.58 5.01
C GLY A 424 17.78 7.88 4.48
N HIS A 425 16.97 8.72 5.15
CA HIS A 425 15.62 9.07 4.69
C HIS A 425 15.56 10.25 3.69
N ILE A 426 16.69 10.66 3.12
CA ILE A 426 16.77 11.80 2.19
C ILE A 426 15.87 11.66 0.94
N TYR A 427 15.47 10.45 0.56
CA TYR A 427 14.61 10.22 -0.61
C TYR A 427 13.16 10.72 -0.46
N HIS A 428 12.76 11.27 0.69
CA HIS A 428 11.40 11.78 0.94
C HIS A 428 11.17 13.25 0.56
N LEU A 429 12.04 13.86 -0.25
CA LEU A 429 11.96 15.28 -0.67
C LEU A 429 10.65 15.69 -1.38
N GLY A 430 9.88 14.72 -1.89
CA GLY A 430 8.57 14.98 -2.51
C GLY A 430 7.59 15.73 -1.60
N GLY A 431 7.73 15.62 -0.27
CA GLY A 431 6.87 16.33 0.69
C GLY A 431 7.01 17.85 0.60
N VAL A 432 8.24 18.34 0.40
CA VAL A 432 8.53 19.77 0.22
C VAL A 432 7.93 20.28 -1.09
N HIS A 433 8.08 19.52 -2.18
CA HIS A 433 7.52 19.87 -3.48
C HIS A 433 6.00 20.04 -3.42
N SER A 434 5.31 19.02 -2.90
CA SER A 434 3.85 19.04 -2.82
C SER A 434 3.34 20.11 -1.84
N GLY A 435 3.98 20.27 -0.68
CA GLY A 435 3.62 21.34 0.26
C GLY A 435 3.74 22.73 -0.40
N ALA A 436 4.89 23.02 -1.00
CA ALA A 436 5.14 24.32 -1.61
C ALA A 436 4.20 24.59 -2.81
N ALA A 437 3.91 23.59 -3.64
CA ALA A 437 2.97 23.74 -4.76
C ALA A 437 1.53 24.04 -4.28
N VAL A 438 1.07 23.38 -3.21
CA VAL A 438 -0.26 23.62 -2.62
C VAL A 438 -0.35 25.04 -2.08
N PHE A 439 0.63 25.47 -1.28
CA PHE A 439 0.60 26.82 -0.70
C PHE A 439 0.76 27.92 -1.75
N ALA A 440 1.52 27.70 -2.83
CA ALA A 440 1.54 28.63 -3.96
C ALA A 440 0.14 28.86 -4.55
N GLY A 441 -0.63 27.79 -4.78
CA GLY A 441 -2.01 27.90 -5.27
C GLY A 441 -2.95 28.56 -4.27
N LEU A 442 -2.83 28.23 -2.98
CA LEU A 442 -3.68 28.82 -1.93
C LEU A 442 -3.46 30.32 -1.75
N TRP A 443 -2.21 30.78 -1.77
CA TRP A 443 -1.90 32.21 -1.69
C TRP A 443 -2.40 32.97 -2.91
N LEU A 444 -2.25 32.41 -4.11
CA LEU A 444 -2.79 33.00 -5.34
C LEU A 444 -4.33 33.11 -5.28
N PHE A 445 -4.99 32.04 -4.87
CA PHE A 445 -6.45 32.01 -4.74
C PHE A 445 -6.95 33.00 -3.68
N GLY A 446 -6.29 33.05 -2.52
CA GLY A 446 -6.59 34.03 -1.47
C GLY A 446 -6.40 35.47 -1.94
N THR A 447 -5.39 35.73 -2.77
CA THR A 447 -5.17 37.05 -3.40
C THR A 447 -6.35 37.41 -4.29
N ASN A 448 -6.81 36.48 -5.14
CA ASN A 448 -7.95 36.72 -6.04
C ASN A 448 -9.25 36.99 -5.28
N ILE A 449 -9.53 36.24 -4.21
CA ILE A 449 -10.70 36.49 -3.36
C ILE A 449 -10.62 37.89 -2.73
N ALA A 450 -9.46 38.25 -2.18
CA ALA A 450 -9.27 39.56 -1.58
C ALA A 450 -9.43 40.69 -2.62
N ASP A 451 -8.93 40.51 -3.84
CA ASP A 451 -9.12 41.44 -4.96
C ASP A 451 -10.63 41.65 -5.26
N GLU A 452 -11.43 40.59 -5.33
CA GLU A 452 -12.89 40.68 -5.55
C GLU A 452 -13.61 41.36 -4.37
N VAL A 453 -13.33 40.94 -3.13
CA VAL A 453 -13.97 41.50 -1.93
C VAL A 453 -13.70 43.01 -1.82
N CYS A 454 -12.47 43.43 -2.09
CA CYS A 454 -12.09 44.84 -2.05
C CYS A 454 -12.76 45.66 -3.15
N MET A 455 -13.01 45.08 -4.33
CA MET A 455 -13.77 45.73 -5.40
C MET A 455 -15.25 45.91 -5.03
N PHE A 456 -15.90 44.90 -4.43
CA PHE A 456 -17.33 44.97 -4.13
C PHE A 456 -17.68 45.80 -2.90
N THR A 457 -16.76 45.93 -1.94
CA THR A 457 -17.04 46.58 -0.66
C THR A 457 -16.65 48.06 -0.61
N ASP A 458 -15.86 48.57 -1.57
CA ASP A 458 -15.28 49.92 -1.62
C ASP A 458 -14.54 50.36 -0.31
N LYS A 459 -14.29 49.42 0.60
CA LYS A 459 -13.71 49.68 1.93
C LYS A 459 -12.18 49.56 1.94
N CYS A 460 -11.57 49.02 0.89
CA CYS A 460 -10.13 48.76 0.83
C CYS A 460 -9.33 49.88 0.14
N HIS A 461 -9.31 51.08 0.74
CA HIS A 461 -8.71 52.29 0.11
C HIS A 461 -7.21 52.16 -0.26
N ASN A 462 -6.47 51.21 0.32
CA ASN A 462 -5.03 51.00 0.12
C ASN A 462 -4.63 49.65 -0.51
N TRP A 463 -5.58 48.91 -1.11
CA TRP A 463 -5.31 47.57 -1.65
C TRP A 463 -4.57 47.58 -3.01
N GLY A 464 -4.65 48.69 -3.73
CA GLY A 464 -3.98 48.90 -5.02
C GLY A 464 -4.86 48.55 -6.23
N TYR A 465 -4.59 49.21 -7.35
CA TYR A 465 -5.30 48.98 -8.61
C TYR A 465 -4.86 47.67 -9.27
N GLN A 466 -5.78 47.06 -10.03
CA GLN A 466 -5.51 45.89 -10.86
C GLN A 466 -6.26 46.01 -12.18
N SER A 467 -5.53 45.81 -13.28
CA SER A 467 -6.10 45.76 -14.62
C SER A 467 -6.96 44.51 -14.82
N LEU A 468 -7.93 44.61 -15.74
CA LEU A 468 -8.74 43.46 -16.17
C LEU A 468 -7.85 42.31 -16.68
N ALA A 469 -6.77 42.63 -17.39
CA ALA A 469 -5.81 41.64 -17.88
C ALA A 469 -5.17 40.84 -16.73
N SER A 470 -4.70 41.51 -15.66
CA SER A 470 -4.12 40.82 -14.50
C SER A 470 -5.15 39.94 -13.79
N ARG A 471 -6.43 40.37 -13.71
CA ARG A 471 -7.49 39.55 -13.11
C ARG A 471 -7.74 38.27 -13.89
N VAL A 472 -7.90 38.38 -15.21
CA VAL A 472 -8.15 37.24 -16.10
C VAL A 472 -7.01 36.22 -15.99
N VAL A 473 -5.76 36.67 -16.08
CA VAL A 473 -4.60 35.78 -15.99
C VAL A 473 -4.49 35.11 -14.62
N SER A 474 -4.76 35.84 -13.54
CA SER A 474 -4.71 35.30 -12.17
C SER A 474 -5.77 34.23 -11.91
N TRP A 475 -6.99 34.40 -12.43
CA TRP A 475 -8.06 33.40 -12.34
C TRP A 475 -7.78 32.18 -13.23
N MET A 476 -7.20 32.38 -14.43
CA MET A 476 -6.73 31.27 -15.27
C MET A 476 -5.69 30.42 -14.53
N LEU A 477 -4.69 31.05 -13.90
CA LEU A 477 -3.69 30.35 -13.08
C LEU A 477 -4.34 29.58 -11.92
N SER A 478 -5.32 30.17 -11.23
CA SER A 478 -6.05 29.51 -10.15
C SER A 478 -6.80 28.26 -10.64
N HIS A 479 -7.47 28.35 -11.78
CA HIS A 479 -8.14 27.19 -12.39
C HIS A 479 -7.15 26.07 -12.75
N MET A 480 -5.98 26.43 -13.27
CA MET A 480 -4.93 25.47 -13.57
C MET A 480 -4.35 24.80 -12.33
N PHE A 481 -4.19 25.52 -11.21
CA PHE A 481 -3.82 24.91 -9.93
C PHE A 481 -4.88 23.91 -9.45
N VAL A 482 -6.16 24.27 -9.53
CA VAL A 482 -7.26 23.35 -9.15
C VAL A 482 -7.19 22.07 -9.98
N LEU A 483 -7.06 22.19 -11.31
CA LEU A 483 -6.89 21.03 -12.19
C LEU A 483 -5.66 20.20 -11.78
N MET A 484 -4.53 20.84 -11.51
CA MET A 484 -3.30 20.17 -11.10
C MET A 484 -3.48 19.43 -9.77
N PHE A 485 -4.15 20.03 -8.78
CA PHE A 485 -4.41 19.42 -7.48
C PHE A 485 -5.35 18.22 -7.58
N VAL A 486 -6.41 18.32 -8.39
CA VAL A 486 -7.34 17.21 -8.65
C VAL A 486 -6.59 16.03 -9.29
N LEU A 487 -5.79 16.28 -10.34
CA LEU A 487 -5.05 15.21 -11.01
C LEU A 487 -3.90 14.66 -10.18
N ALA A 488 -3.27 15.48 -9.34
CA ALA A 488 -2.22 15.06 -8.41
C ALA A 488 -2.76 14.28 -7.20
N TRP A 489 -4.08 14.30 -6.96
CA TRP A 489 -4.68 13.60 -5.83
C TRP A 489 -4.34 12.11 -5.88
N PRO A 490 -3.85 11.48 -4.78
CA PRO A 490 -3.26 10.14 -4.84
C PRO A 490 -4.14 9.06 -5.50
N SER A 491 -5.45 9.08 -5.24
CA SER A 491 -6.38 8.11 -5.84
C SER A 491 -6.57 8.33 -7.35
N ILE A 492 -6.67 9.59 -7.78
CA ILE A 492 -6.88 9.96 -9.19
C ILE A 492 -5.60 9.71 -9.97
N ARG A 493 -4.48 10.19 -9.45
CA ARG A 493 -3.16 10.00 -10.03
C ARG A 493 -2.80 8.53 -10.26
N LYS A 494 -3.12 7.66 -9.31
CA LYS A 494 -2.90 6.20 -9.47
C LYS A 494 -3.79 5.58 -10.54
N ARG A 495 -5.03 6.07 -10.70
CA ARG A 495 -5.98 5.56 -11.70
C ARG A 495 -5.69 6.10 -13.11
N HIS A 496 -5.22 7.34 -13.21
CA HIS A 496 -5.01 8.07 -14.47
C HIS A 496 -3.59 8.63 -14.56
N HIS A 497 -2.60 7.77 -14.35
CA HIS A 497 -1.18 8.15 -14.26
C HIS A 497 -0.68 8.90 -15.52
N ASP A 498 -0.95 8.37 -16.71
CA ASP A 498 -0.47 8.96 -17.97
C ASP A 498 -1.11 10.32 -18.25
N MET A 499 -2.37 10.49 -17.88
CA MET A 499 -3.07 11.77 -17.98
C MET A 499 -2.47 12.79 -17.02
N PHE A 500 -2.19 12.38 -15.77
CA PHE A 500 -1.48 13.22 -14.82
C PHE A 500 -0.10 13.64 -15.35
N GLU A 501 0.71 12.71 -15.86
CA GLU A 501 2.05 13.04 -16.37
C GLU A 501 2.01 14.04 -17.54
N LYS A 502 1.09 13.82 -18.50
CA LYS A 502 0.91 14.73 -19.64
C LYS A 502 0.45 16.10 -19.17
N THR A 503 -0.59 16.17 -18.34
CA THR A 503 -1.12 17.45 -17.85
C THR A 503 -0.09 18.17 -16.99
N HIS A 504 0.57 17.49 -16.05
CA HIS A 504 1.59 18.10 -15.20
C HIS A 504 2.75 18.69 -16.00
N ARG A 505 3.15 18.04 -17.10
CA ARG A 505 4.18 18.56 -18.01
C ARG A 505 3.70 19.80 -18.76
N PHE A 506 2.63 19.70 -19.55
CA PHE A 506 2.22 20.78 -20.45
C PHE A 506 1.55 21.94 -19.71
N ALA A 507 0.66 21.63 -18.75
CA ALA A 507 0.04 22.65 -17.92
C ALA A 507 1.09 23.36 -17.05
N GLY A 508 2.15 22.66 -16.60
CA GLY A 508 3.28 23.28 -15.90
C GLY A 508 3.97 24.36 -16.73
N TRP A 509 4.27 24.10 -18.00
CA TRP A 509 4.85 25.10 -18.92
C TRP A 509 3.91 26.28 -19.18
N THR A 510 2.63 25.99 -19.42
CA THR A 510 1.63 27.04 -19.61
C THR A 510 1.48 27.91 -18.36
N MET A 511 1.43 27.31 -17.16
CA MET A 511 1.41 28.04 -15.90
C MET A 511 2.66 28.91 -15.73
N LEU A 512 3.85 28.40 -16.05
CA LEU A 512 5.09 29.18 -15.98
C LEU A 512 5.02 30.43 -16.87
N GLY A 513 4.53 30.29 -18.11
CA GLY A 513 4.31 31.41 -19.02
C GLY A 513 3.28 32.41 -18.48
N LEU A 514 2.15 31.93 -17.96
CA LEU A 514 1.11 32.78 -17.36
C LEU A 514 1.61 33.48 -16.09
N PHE A 515 2.47 32.86 -15.29
CA PHE A 515 3.10 33.50 -14.14
C PHE A 515 4.04 34.64 -14.54
N TRP A 516 4.76 34.52 -15.66
CA TRP A 516 5.56 35.62 -16.21
C TRP A 516 4.66 36.79 -16.63
N VAL A 517 3.60 36.50 -17.38
CA VAL A 517 2.61 37.51 -17.78
C VAL A 517 2.00 38.18 -16.55
N GLN A 518 1.56 37.39 -15.56
CA GLN A 518 0.96 37.89 -14.33
C GLN A 518 1.91 38.77 -13.53
N THR A 519 3.18 38.38 -13.41
CA THR A 519 4.18 39.14 -12.68
C THR A 519 4.43 40.50 -13.33
N VAL A 520 4.58 40.54 -14.66
CA VAL A 520 4.80 41.79 -15.41
C VAL A 520 3.57 42.69 -15.36
N LEU A 521 2.37 42.13 -15.54
CA LEU A 521 1.11 42.89 -15.44
C LEU A 521 0.91 43.48 -14.04
N ALA A 522 1.11 42.66 -12.99
CA ALA A 522 0.97 43.12 -11.61
C ALA A 522 1.94 44.27 -11.28
N LEU A 523 3.19 44.18 -11.74
CA LEU A 523 4.17 45.25 -11.57
C LEU A 523 3.83 46.50 -12.37
N ASN A 524 3.27 46.35 -13.57
CA ASN A 524 2.83 47.49 -14.36
C ASN A 524 1.65 48.22 -13.70
N ASP A 525 0.74 47.47 -13.06
CA ASP A 525 -0.42 48.01 -12.36
C ASP A 525 -0.04 48.72 -11.04
N SER A 526 1.04 48.29 -10.38
CA SER A 526 1.44 48.80 -9.06
C SER A 526 2.62 49.78 -9.06
N LYS A 527 3.31 49.98 -10.19
CA LYS A 527 4.49 50.85 -10.25
C LYS A 527 4.12 52.33 -10.04
N PRO A 528 4.97 53.13 -9.38
CA PRO A 528 4.82 54.59 -9.36
C PRO A 528 4.89 55.18 -10.78
N SER A 529 4.14 56.26 -11.04
CA SER A 529 4.13 56.93 -12.36
C SER A 529 5.51 57.44 -12.80
N SER A 530 6.41 57.72 -11.86
CA SER A 530 7.79 58.14 -12.11
C SER A 530 8.76 56.99 -12.43
N MET A 531 8.33 55.74 -12.30
CA MET A 531 9.16 54.56 -12.50
C MET A 531 8.84 53.85 -13.82
N THR A 532 9.90 53.46 -14.54
CA THR A 532 9.78 52.62 -15.74
C THR A 532 9.44 51.18 -15.36
N LEU A 533 8.77 50.45 -16.25
CA LEU A 533 8.44 49.03 -16.02
C LEU A 533 9.70 48.19 -15.77
N GLY A 534 10.77 48.42 -16.54
CA GLY A 534 12.05 47.72 -16.33
C GLY A 534 12.64 47.97 -14.94
N GLY A 535 12.55 49.20 -14.44
CA GLY A 535 12.97 49.54 -13.07
C GLY A 535 12.16 48.80 -11.99
N ALA A 536 10.86 48.64 -12.20
CA ALA A 536 9.99 47.87 -11.31
C ALA A 536 10.32 46.36 -11.32
N CYS A 537 10.58 45.79 -12.49
CA CYS A 537 10.98 44.37 -12.63
C CYS A 537 12.28 44.06 -11.87
N VAL A 538 13.32 44.87 -12.04
CA VAL A 538 14.63 44.63 -11.40
C VAL A 538 14.55 44.70 -9.87
N ARG A 539 13.67 45.55 -9.33
CA ARG A 539 13.48 45.71 -7.88
C ARG A 539 12.54 44.67 -7.27
N SER A 540 11.80 43.93 -8.08
CA SER A 540 10.79 42.96 -7.61
C SER A 540 11.42 41.62 -7.22
N PRO A 541 11.26 41.16 -5.97
CA PRO A 541 11.70 39.82 -5.57
C PRO A 541 10.98 38.71 -6.35
N ALA A 542 9.69 38.87 -6.63
CA ALA A 542 8.88 37.88 -7.33
C ALA A 542 9.39 37.63 -8.76
N PHE A 543 9.86 38.69 -9.44
CA PHE A 543 10.45 38.60 -10.78
C PHE A 543 11.70 37.70 -10.78
N TRP A 544 12.62 37.92 -9.84
CA TRP A 544 13.86 37.14 -9.74
C TRP A 544 13.61 35.70 -9.27
N LEU A 545 12.67 35.47 -8.35
CA LEU A 545 12.27 34.12 -7.94
C LEU A 545 11.73 33.31 -9.12
N LEU A 546 10.93 33.93 -10.00
CA LEU A 546 10.42 33.31 -11.20
C LEU A 546 11.52 33.07 -12.25
N ALA A 547 12.50 33.98 -12.36
CA ALA A 547 13.70 33.77 -13.18
C ALA A 547 14.49 32.54 -12.73
N VAL A 548 14.74 32.40 -11.42
CA VAL A 548 15.40 31.23 -10.85
C VAL A 548 14.62 29.94 -11.14
N ALA A 549 13.31 29.94 -10.94
CA ALA A 549 12.46 28.78 -11.25
C ALA A 549 12.51 28.39 -12.74
N THR A 550 12.49 29.39 -13.63
CA THR A 550 12.54 29.18 -15.08
C THR A 550 13.89 28.60 -15.51
N LEU A 551 15.00 29.21 -15.08
CA LEU A 551 16.36 28.73 -15.38
C LEU A 551 16.58 27.33 -14.82
N SER A 552 16.05 27.06 -13.63
CA SER A 552 16.08 25.75 -13.01
C SER A 552 15.42 24.67 -13.89
N ILE A 553 14.21 24.91 -14.39
CA ILE A 553 13.52 23.98 -15.29
C ILE A 553 14.29 23.82 -16.61
N ALA A 554 14.71 24.94 -17.21
CA ALA A 554 15.43 24.96 -18.48
C ALA A 554 16.77 24.22 -18.40
N SER A 555 17.47 24.26 -17.25
CA SER A 555 18.79 23.64 -17.08
C SER A 555 18.80 22.15 -17.46
N SER A 556 17.75 21.39 -17.12
CA SER A 556 17.64 19.97 -17.47
C SER A 556 17.63 19.72 -18.99
N TRP A 557 17.08 20.65 -19.77
CA TRP A 557 17.00 20.58 -21.23
C TRP A 557 18.31 21.00 -21.91
N MET A 558 19.14 21.81 -21.25
CA MET A 558 20.47 22.16 -21.74
C MET A 558 21.41 20.94 -21.81
N PHE A 559 21.11 19.88 -21.06
CA PHE A 559 21.84 18.60 -21.07
C PHE A 559 21.13 17.51 -21.87
N LEU A 560 20.11 17.85 -22.67
CA LEU A 560 19.44 16.90 -23.55
C LEU A 560 20.38 16.47 -24.68
N ARG A 561 20.61 15.16 -24.82
CA ARG A 561 21.47 14.60 -25.84
C ARG A 561 20.98 13.24 -26.31
N LYS A 562 21.22 12.94 -27.57
CA LYS A 562 21.01 11.60 -28.14
C LYS A 562 22.31 10.83 -28.06
N VAL A 563 22.29 9.70 -27.37
CA VAL A 563 23.48 8.92 -27.04
C VAL A 563 23.40 7.56 -27.73
N PRO A 564 24.50 7.02 -28.31
CA PRO A 564 24.53 5.64 -28.78
C PRO A 564 24.30 4.65 -27.64
N VAL A 565 23.62 3.55 -27.95
CA VAL A 565 23.30 2.49 -26.98
C VAL A 565 23.66 1.15 -27.60
N GLU A 566 24.43 0.36 -26.86
CA GLU A 566 24.64 -1.05 -27.17
C GLU A 566 23.65 -1.87 -26.34
N ALA A 567 22.77 -2.62 -27.00
CA ALA A 567 21.73 -3.40 -26.37
C ALA A 567 22.07 -4.89 -26.37
N GLU A 568 21.96 -5.52 -25.21
CA GLU A 568 22.15 -6.96 -24.97
C GLU A 568 20.81 -7.54 -24.51
N VAL A 569 20.14 -8.30 -25.39
CA VAL A 569 18.86 -8.94 -25.07
C VAL A 569 19.15 -10.17 -24.20
N LEU A 570 18.66 -10.16 -22.97
CA LEU A 570 18.88 -11.25 -22.01
C LEU A 570 17.82 -12.35 -22.15
N SER A 571 16.57 -11.95 -22.40
CA SER A 571 15.41 -12.84 -22.59
C SER A 571 14.24 -12.07 -23.21
N ASP A 572 13.12 -12.75 -23.49
CA ASP A 572 11.84 -12.12 -23.88
C ASP A 572 11.26 -11.18 -22.80
N HIS A 573 11.86 -11.17 -21.60
CA HIS A 573 11.41 -10.37 -20.47
C HIS A 573 12.39 -9.25 -20.10
N ALA A 574 13.64 -9.27 -20.54
CA ALA A 574 14.64 -8.29 -20.13
C ALA A 574 15.70 -7.98 -21.20
N VAL A 575 16.07 -6.70 -21.30
CA VAL A 575 17.18 -6.21 -22.12
C VAL A 575 18.11 -5.35 -21.26
N ARG A 576 19.42 -5.47 -21.47
CA ARG A 576 20.44 -4.64 -20.84
C ARG A 576 20.94 -3.61 -21.84
N LEU A 577 20.92 -2.34 -21.46
CA LEU A 577 21.36 -1.23 -22.31
C LEU A 577 22.66 -0.64 -21.76
N HIS A 578 23.68 -0.52 -22.60
CA HIS A 578 25.01 0.02 -22.26
C HIS A 578 25.21 1.42 -22.84
N PHE A 579 25.84 2.29 -22.04
CA PHE A 579 26.11 3.69 -22.32
C PHE A 579 27.56 4.04 -21.96
N ASP A 580 28.23 4.87 -22.75
CA ASP A 580 29.67 5.19 -22.60
C ASP A 580 29.98 6.69 -22.45
N TYR A 581 28.96 7.55 -22.39
CA TYR A 581 29.14 9.01 -22.35
C TYR A 581 29.48 9.57 -20.96
N THR A 582 29.30 8.78 -19.90
CA THR A 582 29.63 9.17 -18.52
C THR A 582 29.71 7.95 -17.61
N VAL A 583 30.35 8.10 -16.46
CA VAL A 583 30.36 7.09 -15.39
C VAL A 583 29.59 7.66 -14.21
N PRO A 584 28.35 7.21 -13.97
CA PRO A 584 27.54 7.68 -12.85
C PRO A 584 28.09 7.12 -11.54
N VAL A 585 27.82 7.83 -10.44
CA VAL A 585 28.15 7.30 -9.12
C VAL A 585 27.21 6.16 -8.78
N ASN A 586 27.69 5.17 -8.03
CA ASN A 586 26.87 4.04 -7.58
C ASN A 586 25.59 4.50 -6.86
N GLY A 587 24.51 3.77 -7.11
CA GLY A 587 23.17 4.07 -6.62
C GLY A 587 22.47 5.22 -7.33
N SER A 588 22.91 5.59 -8.54
CA SER A 588 22.24 6.59 -9.38
C SER A 588 21.22 5.97 -10.34
N PHE A 589 20.40 6.81 -10.96
CA PHE A 589 19.50 6.45 -12.05
C PHE A 589 19.56 7.49 -13.17
N THR A 590 19.19 7.08 -14.38
CA THR A 590 19.15 7.95 -15.55
C THR A 590 17.77 7.90 -16.19
N ARG A 591 17.34 9.03 -16.77
CA ARG A 591 16.10 9.16 -17.53
C ARG A 591 16.38 8.98 -19.02
N ILE A 592 15.69 8.04 -19.64
CA ILE A 592 15.81 7.72 -21.07
C ILE A 592 14.47 7.87 -21.78
N SER A 593 14.52 8.18 -23.08
CA SER A 593 13.34 8.45 -23.91
C SER A 593 13.61 8.13 -25.38
N HIS A 594 12.56 7.75 -26.12
CA HIS A 594 12.59 7.72 -27.59
C HIS A 594 12.13 9.06 -28.18
N GLN A 595 11.12 9.68 -27.58
CA GLN A 595 10.52 10.95 -27.97
C GLN A 595 10.54 11.91 -26.76
N PRO A 596 11.57 12.76 -26.62
CA PRO A 596 11.84 13.54 -25.40
C PRO A 596 10.73 14.54 -25.02
N LEU A 597 9.81 14.84 -25.93
CA LEU A 597 8.65 15.71 -25.66
C LEU A 597 7.47 14.94 -25.06
N LEU A 598 7.37 13.63 -25.23
CA LEU A 598 6.17 12.84 -24.92
C LEU A 598 6.36 11.94 -23.70
N GLU A 599 7.48 11.22 -23.60
CA GLU A 599 7.70 10.21 -22.56
C GLU A 599 9.11 10.27 -21.96
N TRP A 600 9.25 9.86 -20.70
CA TRP A 600 10.52 9.76 -19.98
C TRP A 600 10.46 8.61 -18.99
N HIS A 601 11.42 7.70 -19.03
CA HIS A 601 11.48 6.52 -18.17
C HIS A 601 12.77 6.51 -17.36
N SER A 602 12.67 6.27 -16.06
CA SER A 602 13.81 6.29 -15.14
C SER A 602 14.28 4.86 -14.84
N PHE A 603 15.56 4.57 -15.07
CA PHE A 603 16.16 3.27 -14.76
C PHE A 603 17.44 3.46 -13.96
N ALA A 604 17.68 2.59 -12.99
CA ALA A 604 18.90 2.62 -12.21
C ALA A 604 20.12 2.25 -13.05
N THR A 605 21.22 2.94 -12.76
CA THR A 605 22.49 2.72 -13.45
C THR A 605 23.33 1.70 -12.69
N ILE A 606 23.98 0.83 -13.45
CA ILE A 606 25.02 -0.10 -13.02
C ILE A 606 26.34 0.47 -13.54
N PRO A 607 27.13 1.18 -12.71
CA PRO A 607 28.37 1.80 -13.14
C PRO A 607 29.38 0.77 -13.64
N ALA A 608 30.12 1.12 -14.69
CA ALA A 608 31.24 0.33 -15.22
C ALA A 608 32.44 1.28 -15.40
N PRO A 609 33.20 1.56 -14.31
CA PRO A 609 34.25 2.57 -14.33
C PRO A 609 35.46 2.17 -15.19
N GLU A 610 35.67 0.86 -15.36
CA GLU A 610 36.72 0.27 -16.17
C GLU A 610 36.15 -0.39 -17.42
N ALA A 611 36.99 -0.57 -18.45
CA ALA A 611 36.60 -1.29 -19.65
C ALA A 611 36.53 -2.80 -19.35
N VAL A 612 35.39 -3.42 -19.63
CA VAL A 612 35.15 -4.85 -19.37
C VAL A 612 34.62 -5.50 -20.64
N ASN A 613 35.18 -6.66 -21.01
CA ASN A 613 34.75 -7.45 -22.18
C ASN A 613 34.69 -6.64 -23.49
N GLY A 614 35.70 -5.80 -23.75
CA GLY A 614 35.78 -4.98 -24.98
C GLY A 614 34.89 -3.72 -24.98
N ARG A 615 34.10 -3.50 -23.93
CA ARG A 615 33.24 -2.30 -23.79
C ARG A 615 33.99 -1.18 -23.09
N LYS A 616 33.77 0.06 -23.55
CA LYS A 616 34.36 1.28 -22.94
C LYS A 616 33.79 1.53 -21.54
N LYS A 617 34.50 2.33 -20.75
CA LYS A 617 34.01 2.83 -19.46
C LYS A 617 32.67 3.56 -19.63
N GLY A 618 31.76 3.37 -18.67
CA GLY A 618 30.43 3.93 -18.75
C GLY A 618 29.49 3.38 -17.68
N TYR A 619 28.29 2.98 -18.11
CA TYR A 619 27.33 2.27 -17.27
C TYR A 619 26.36 1.43 -18.10
N SER A 620 25.61 0.56 -17.43
CA SER A 620 24.50 -0.16 -18.02
C SER A 620 23.23 -0.01 -17.20
N LEU A 621 22.08 -0.36 -17.77
CA LEU A 621 20.80 -0.43 -17.07
C LEU A 621 20.01 -1.64 -17.57
N VAL A 622 19.15 -2.19 -16.72
CA VAL A 622 18.29 -3.33 -17.07
C VAL A 622 16.86 -2.83 -17.25
N VAL A 623 16.29 -3.07 -18.43
CA VAL A 623 14.88 -2.80 -18.75
C VAL A 623 14.14 -4.12 -18.75
N SER A 624 13.14 -4.26 -17.87
CA SER A 624 12.29 -5.45 -17.81
C SER A 624 10.87 -5.14 -18.30
N ASN A 625 10.20 -6.16 -18.83
CA ASN A 625 8.86 -6.05 -19.42
C ASN A 625 7.83 -5.71 -18.34
N ALA A 626 7.38 -4.46 -18.31
CA ALA A 626 6.40 -3.92 -17.38
C ALA A 626 5.25 -3.15 -18.07
N GLY A 627 5.32 -2.99 -19.39
CA GLY A 627 4.35 -2.26 -20.20
C GLY A 627 4.83 -2.06 -21.63
N ASP A 628 4.00 -1.41 -22.45
CA ASP A 628 4.17 -1.32 -23.91
C ASP A 628 5.53 -0.73 -24.31
N TRP A 629 5.96 0.36 -23.64
CA TRP A 629 7.25 0.99 -23.91
C TRP A 629 8.43 0.03 -23.64
N THR A 630 8.45 -0.62 -22.47
CA THR A 630 9.53 -1.55 -22.09
C THR A 630 9.53 -2.81 -22.97
N ARG A 631 8.36 -3.30 -23.36
CA ARG A 631 8.23 -4.45 -24.26
C ARG A 631 8.73 -4.11 -25.66
N SER A 632 8.40 -2.92 -26.15
CA SER A 632 8.93 -2.41 -27.42
C SER A 632 10.46 -2.30 -27.38
N CYS A 633 11.02 -1.81 -26.27
CA CYS A 633 12.47 -1.70 -26.09
C CYS A 633 13.20 -3.06 -26.09
N ILE A 634 12.54 -4.13 -25.60
CA ILE A 634 13.08 -5.50 -25.63
C ILE A 634 12.97 -6.10 -27.04
N ASN A 635 11.79 -6.01 -27.65
CA ASN A 635 11.52 -6.61 -28.96
C ASN A 635 12.25 -5.88 -30.10
N ASN A 636 12.49 -4.57 -29.95
CA ASN A 636 13.17 -3.72 -30.90
C ASN A 636 14.31 -2.96 -30.18
N PRO A 637 15.46 -3.62 -29.92
CA PRO A 637 16.54 -3.03 -29.15
C PRO A 637 17.06 -1.73 -29.79
N PRO A 638 17.12 -0.61 -29.03
CA PRO A 638 17.52 0.67 -29.59
C PRO A 638 19.02 0.77 -29.80
N THR A 639 19.42 1.41 -30.90
CA THR A 639 20.83 1.78 -31.18
C THR A 639 21.21 3.14 -30.62
N SER A 640 20.22 3.96 -30.26
CA SER A 640 20.42 5.28 -29.65
C SER A 640 19.20 5.70 -28.85
N MET A 641 19.42 6.46 -27.78
CA MET A 641 18.39 6.92 -26.86
C MET A 641 18.61 8.38 -26.48
N TRP A 642 17.52 9.11 -26.22
CA TRP A 642 17.62 10.43 -25.61
C TRP A 642 17.84 10.29 -24.11
N VAL A 643 18.82 11.04 -23.61
CA VAL A 643 19.07 11.21 -22.18
C VAL A 643 18.92 12.68 -21.85
N ARG A 644 18.25 12.97 -20.73
CA ARG A 644 18.12 14.32 -20.19
C ARG A 644 18.82 14.42 -18.85
N GLY A 645 19.49 15.54 -18.64
CA GLY A 645 19.99 15.91 -17.34
C GLY A 645 21.22 15.12 -16.90
N LEU A 646 21.48 15.16 -15.59
CA LEU A 646 22.57 14.45 -14.95
C LEU A 646 22.05 13.15 -14.31
N PRO A 647 22.85 12.06 -14.31
CA PRO A 647 22.55 10.90 -13.49
C PRO A 647 22.26 11.33 -12.05
N THR A 648 21.09 10.93 -11.55
CA THR A 648 20.55 11.43 -10.28
C THR A 648 20.69 10.35 -9.21
N CYS A 649 21.11 10.73 -8.00
CA CYS A 649 21.23 9.80 -6.89
C CYS A 649 19.86 9.20 -6.52
N GLY A 650 19.83 7.89 -6.33
CA GLY A 650 18.69 7.12 -5.87
C GLY A 650 18.95 6.43 -4.53
N VAL A 651 18.00 5.61 -4.11
CA VAL A 651 17.98 5.04 -2.75
C VAL A 651 19.18 4.14 -2.46
N MET A 652 19.74 3.44 -3.44
CA MET A 652 20.94 2.62 -3.21
C MET A 652 22.15 3.43 -2.75
N ARG A 653 22.18 4.76 -2.98
CA ARG A 653 23.26 5.61 -2.49
C ARG A 653 23.38 5.62 -0.96
N ILE A 654 22.29 5.36 -0.23
CA ILE A 654 22.29 5.36 1.24
C ILE A 654 23.09 4.19 1.82
N ALA A 655 23.39 3.14 1.04
CA ALA A 655 24.21 2.02 1.50
C ALA A 655 25.60 2.47 1.99
N THR A 656 26.12 3.59 1.45
CA THR A 656 27.37 4.22 1.87
C THR A 656 27.41 4.61 3.34
N LEU A 657 26.24 4.85 3.95
CA LEU A 657 26.09 5.22 5.35
C LEU A 657 26.29 4.06 6.33
N PHE A 658 26.33 2.82 5.85
CA PHE A 658 26.30 1.64 6.72
C PHE A 658 27.52 0.74 6.52
N ASN A 659 27.92 0.04 7.58
CA ASN A 659 29.02 -0.92 7.55
C ASN A 659 28.55 -2.29 7.06
N ARG A 660 27.32 -2.69 7.42
CA ARG A 660 26.71 -3.99 7.10
C ARG A 660 25.27 -3.78 6.66
N VAL A 661 24.92 -4.27 5.47
CA VAL A 661 23.55 -4.13 4.92
C VAL A 661 22.99 -5.45 4.41
N VAL A 662 21.68 -5.62 4.56
CA VAL A 662 20.91 -6.64 3.83
C VAL A 662 20.16 -5.97 2.70
N LEU A 663 20.24 -6.53 1.50
CA LEU A 663 19.51 -6.06 0.33
C LEU A 663 18.36 -7.02 0.04
N ILE A 664 17.16 -6.49 -0.21
CA ILE A 664 16.01 -7.27 -0.63
C ILE A 664 15.55 -6.74 -1.98
N ALA A 665 15.68 -7.56 -3.03
CA ALA A 665 15.27 -7.21 -4.38
C ALA A 665 14.14 -8.13 -4.88
N THR A 666 13.24 -7.60 -5.70
CA THR A 666 12.25 -8.42 -6.42
C THR A 666 12.29 -8.17 -7.92
N GLY A 667 12.31 -9.22 -8.74
CA GLY A 667 12.33 -9.11 -10.20
C GLY A 667 13.45 -8.19 -10.69
N SER A 668 13.11 -7.19 -11.50
CA SER A 668 14.03 -6.18 -12.05
C SER A 668 14.67 -5.25 -11.00
N GLY A 669 14.20 -5.28 -9.75
CA GLY A 669 14.81 -4.60 -8.62
C GLY A 669 16.24 -5.04 -8.31
N ILE A 670 16.74 -6.09 -8.97
CA ILE A 670 18.15 -6.47 -8.92
C ILE A 670 19.07 -5.46 -9.60
N GLY A 671 18.62 -4.76 -10.65
CA GLY A 671 19.46 -3.81 -11.41
C GLY A 671 20.19 -2.78 -10.54
N PRO A 672 19.48 -1.99 -9.71
CA PRO A 672 20.10 -1.03 -8.79
C PRO A 672 21.09 -1.65 -7.79
N VAL A 673 20.90 -2.93 -7.45
CA VAL A 673 21.71 -3.66 -6.47
C VAL A 673 23.06 -4.10 -7.07
N LEU A 674 23.11 -4.39 -8.37
CA LEU A 674 24.32 -4.89 -9.03
C LEU A 674 25.49 -3.90 -8.96
N GLY A 675 25.24 -2.60 -9.12
CA GLY A 675 26.29 -1.58 -9.01
C GLY A 675 26.95 -1.56 -7.61
N HIS A 676 26.21 -1.92 -6.56
CA HIS A 676 26.73 -2.03 -5.20
C HIS A 676 27.47 -3.34 -4.96
N ILE A 677 26.98 -4.45 -5.51
CA ILE A 677 27.63 -5.76 -5.36
C ILE A 677 28.95 -5.84 -6.14
N GLN A 678 29.11 -5.07 -7.21
CA GLN A 678 30.36 -5.01 -7.97
C GLN A 678 31.49 -4.29 -7.22
N ASP A 679 31.15 -3.36 -6.32
CA ASP A 679 32.11 -2.50 -5.58
C ASP A 679 32.04 -2.78 -4.06
N GLN A 680 32.23 -4.05 -3.69
CA GLN A 680 32.10 -4.52 -2.30
C GLN A 680 33.17 -4.02 -1.32
N GLY A 681 34.21 -3.34 -1.81
CA GLY A 681 35.31 -2.85 -0.98
C GLY A 681 34.87 -1.92 0.16
N ALA A 682 33.65 -1.37 0.07
CA ALA A 682 33.13 -0.44 1.07
C ALA A 682 32.14 -1.05 2.07
N CYS A 683 31.36 -2.10 1.80
CA CYS A 683 30.24 -2.47 2.71
C CYS A 683 29.91 -3.96 2.66
N ALA A 684 29.97 -4.63 3.81
CA ALA A 684 29.60 -6.04 3.90
C ALA A 684 28.10 -6.21 3.62
N THR A 685 27.76 -7.09 2.69
CA THR A 685 26.42 -7.15 2.10
C THR A 685 25.89 -8.58 2.04
N GLN A 686 24.62 -8.77 2.40
CA GLN A 686 23.84 -9.98 2.11
C GLN A 686 22.64 -9.66 1.23
N LEU A 687 22.16 -10.64 0.45
CA LEU A 687 21.12 -10.43 -0.56
C LEU A 687 20.00 -11.47 -0.45
N ILE A 688 18.76 -11.00 -0.52
CA ILE A 688 17.57 -11.79 -0.85
C ILE A 688 17.04 -11.26 -2.18
N TRP A 689 17.03 -12.11 -3.21
CA TRP A 689 16.45 -11.78 -4.50
C TRP A 689 15.34 -12.77 -4.85
N SER A 690 14.12 -12.27 -4.99
CA SER A 690 12.95 -13.08 -5.35
C SER A 690 12.46 -12.75 -6.76
N THR A 691 12.42 -13.73 -7.64
CA THR A 691 11.90 -13.57 -9.00
C THR A 691 11.40 -14.90 -9.55
N SER A 692 10.52 -14.86 -10.55
CA SER A 692 10.14 -16.06 -11.31
C SER A 692 11.29 -16.47 -12.21
N ARG A 693 11.70 -17.75 -12.19
CA ARG A 693 12.66 -18.35 -13.14
C ARG A 693 13.89 -17.46 -13.38
N PRO A 694 14.71 -17.18 -12.34
CA PRO A 694 15.80 -16.20 -12.37
C PRO A 694 16.80 -16.42 -13.52
N GLU A 695 17.22 -17.67 -13.74
CA GLU A 695 18.21 -18.04 -14.75
C GLU A 695 17.66 -17.90 -16.18
N GLU A 696 16.40 -18.26 -16.41
CA GLU A 696 15.72 -18.04 -17.71
C GLU A 696 15.47 -16.56 -17.99
N THR A 697 15.17 -15.77 -16.96
CA THR A 697 14.70 -14.38 -17.11
C THR A 697 15.87 -13.40 -17.23
N PHE A 698 16.93 -13.58 -16.44
CA PHE A 698 18.06 -12.65 -16.34
C PHE A 698 19.40 -13.26 -16.74
N GLY A 699 19.42 -14.55 -17.11
CA GLY A 699 20.61 -15.28 -17.52
C GLY A 699 21.34 -15.96 -16.36
N GLU A 700 21.97 -17.09 -16.68
CA GLU A 700 22.78 -17.86 -15.72
C GLU A 700 24.01 -17.08 -15.25
N GLY A 701 24.66 -16.34 -16.16
CA GLY A 701 25.85 -15.54 -15.85
C GLY A 701 25.62 -14.50 -14.75
N LEU A 702 24.43 -13.89 -14.70
CA LEU A 702 24.08 -12.95 -13.64
C LEU A 702 23.93 -13.66 -12.29
N CYS A 703 23.23 -14.79 -12.27
CA CYS A 703 23.03 -15.58 -11.06
C CYS A 703 24.36 -16.12 -10.51
N ALA A 704 25.25 -16.57 -11.39
CA ALA A 704 26.60 -16.99 -11.04
C ALA A 704 27.42 -15.83 -10.45
N THR A 705 27.38 -14.65 -11.08
CA THR A 705 28.07 -13.45 -10.56
C THR A 705 27.56 -13.05 -9.18
N ILE A 706 26.25 -13.14 -8.93
CA ILE A 706 25.67 -12.85 -7.62
C ILE A 706 26.17 -13.85 -6.56
N ARG A 707 26.18 -15.15 -6.87
CA ARG A 707 26.66 -16.20 -5.95
C ARG A 707 28.15 -16.07 -5.66
N ASP A 708 28.96 -15.72 -6.67
CA ASP A 708 30.40 -15.47 -6.53
C ASP A 708 30.68 -14.27 -5.63
N LYS A 709 30.02 -13.14 -5.88
CA LYS A 709 30.23 -11.91 -5.11
C LYS A 709 29.59 -11.95 -3.73
N VAL A 710 28.47 -12.65 -3.56
CA VAL A 710 27.75 -12.73 -2.27
C VAL A 710 27.56 -14.22 -1.92
N PRO A 711 28.53 -14.85 -1.23
CA PRO A 711 28.52 -16.29 -0.93
C PRO A 711 27.32 -16.80 -0.10
N GLY A 712 26.48 -15.91 0.44
CA GLY A 712 25.23 -16.22 1.17
C GLY A 712 23.95 -15.69 0.49
N ALA A 713 24.01 -15.31 -0.78
CA ALA A 713 22.85 -14.76 -1.48
C ALA A 713 21.71 -15.78 -1.62
N VAL A 714 20.50 -15.36 -1.24
CA VAL A 714 19.28 -16.14 -1.37
C VAL A 714 18.61 -15.77 -2.69
N ILE A 715 18.70 -16.65 -3.69
CA ILE A 715 17.99 -16.51 -4.98
C ILE A 715 16.73 -17.38 -4.90
N HIS A 716 15.57 -16.75 -4.70
CA HIS A 716 14.28 -17.42 -4.50
C HIS A 716 13.48 -17.46 -5.80
N ASP A 717 13.39 -18.64 -6.42
CA ASP A 717 12.56 -18.87 -7.61
C ASP A 717 11.09 -19.02 -7.23
N THR A 718 10.27 -18.01 -7.51
CA THR A 718 8.86 -18.01 -7.10
C THR A 718 8.01 -19.05 -7.79
N LYS A 719 8.44 -19.59 -8.95
CA LYS A 719 7.70 -20.63 -9.66
C LYS A 719 7.99 -22.01 -9.07
N LYS A 720 9.23 -22.27 -8.63
CA LYS A 720 9.63 -23.54 -8.02
C LYS A 720 9.35 -23.58 -6.51
N MET A 721 9.52 -22.46 -5.81
CA MET A 721 9.54 -22.38 -4.34
C MET A 721 8.34 -21.63 -3.75
N GLY A 722 7.38 -21.20 -4.58
CA GLY A 722 6.23 -20.39 -4.13
C GLY A 722 6.60 -18.95 -3.77
N ARG A 723 5.64 -18.16 -3.26
CA ARG A 723 5.87 -16.74 -2.90
C ARG A 723 6.51 -16.64 -1.49
N PRO A 724 7.67 -15.97 -1.34
CA PRO A 724 8.37 -15.88 -0.05
C PRO A 724 7.73 -14.87 0.92
N ASP A 725 7.87 -15.12 2.24
CA ASP A 725 7.64 -14.08 3.25
C ASP A 725 8.90 -13.23 3.46
N LEU A 726 9.04 -12.21 2.62
CA LEU A 726 10.18 -11.29 2.64
C LEU A 726 10.36 -10.54 3.97
N VAL A 727 9.33 -10.42 4.81
CA VAL A 727 9.47 -9.82 6.15
C VAL A 727 10.24 -10.76 7.06
N LYS A 728 9.90 -12.04 7.01
CA LYS A 728 10.46 -13.10 7.84
C LYS A 728 11.92 -13.36 7.44
N MET A 729 12.14 -13.61 6.15
CA MET A 729 13.47 -13.81 5.58
C MET A 729 14.38 -12.59 5.83
N GLY A 730 13.87 -11.38 5.59
CA GLY A 730 14.61 -10.14 5.79
C GLY A 730 15.00 -9.89 7.25
N TYR A 731 14.10 -10.21 8.20
CA TYR A 731 14.37 -10.04 9.63
C TYR A 731 15.43 -11.04 10.11
N ASN A 732 15.26 -12.32 9.79
CA ASN A 732 16.16 -13.39 10.23
C ASN A 732 17.57 -13.17 9.65
N MET A 733 17.66 -12.86 8.36
CA MET A 733 18.93 -12.52 7.72
C MET A 733 19.57 -11.26 8.34
N ALA A 734 18.80 -10.21 8.60
CA ALA A 734 19.34 -8.99 9.22
C ALA A 734 19.87 -9.22 10.64
N LYS A 735 19.25 -10.12 11.42
CA LYS A 735 19.72 -10.45 12.77
C LYS A 735 20.95 -11.34 12.76
N GLN A 736 20.96 -12.38 11.96
CA GLN A 736 22.11 -13.29 11.84
C GLN A 736 23.32 -12.58 11.21
N PHE A 737 23.08 -11.73 10.23
CA PHE A 737 24.11 -10.92 9.60
C PHE A 737 24.41 -9.62 10.37
N ASP A 738 23.82 -9.39 11.56
CA ASP A 738 24.02 -8.18 12.37
C ASP A 738 24.06 -6.89 11.52
N ALA A 739 23.03 -6.75 10.69
CA ALA A 739 22.93 -5.70 9.70
C ALA A 739 22.48 -4.39 10.35
N GLU A 740 23.17 -3.28 10.01
CA GLU A 740 22.79 -1.95 10.49
C GLU A 740 21.53 -1.42 9.79
N ALA A 741 21.30 -1.88 8.56
CA ALA A 741 20.20 -1.47 7.69
C ALA A 741 19.79 -2.57 6.70
N VAL A 742 18.51 -2.56 6.33
CA VAL A 742 17.96 -3.36 5.24
C VAL A 742 17.48 -2.43 4.13
N ILE A 743 17.93 -2.63 2.90
CA ILE A 743 17.52 -1.79 1.75
C ILE A 743 16.68 -2.63 0.81
N ILE A 744 15.45 -2.18 0.54
CA ILE A 744 14.44 -2.89 -0.23
C ILE A 744 14.24 -2.20 -1.57
N ILE A 745 14.42 -2.97 -2.65
CA ILE A 745 14.18 -2.56 -4.03
C ILE A 745 13.12 -3.50 -4.62
N ALA A 746 11.86 -3.14 -4.42
CA ALA A 746 10.70 -3.89 -4.88
C ALA A 746 9.58 -2.95 -5.32
N ASN A 747 8.47 -3.52 -5.82
CA ASN A 747 7.28 -2.72 -6.13
C ASN A 747 6.72 -2.00 -4.87
N GLU A 748 5.93 -0.94 -5.07
CA GLU A 748 5.42 -0.08 -3.98
C GLU A 748 4.78 -0.86 -2.83
N LYS A 749 3.96 -1.87 -3.15
CA LYS A 749 3.21 -2.66 -2.17
C LYS A 749 4.14 -3.53 -1.32
N ILE A 750 5.08 -4.24 -1.95
CA ILE A 750 6.05 -5.10 -1.28
C ILE A 750 7.00 -4.23 -0.44
N THR A 751 7.54 -3.15 -1.01
CA THR A 751 8.43 -2.22 -0.30
C THR A 751 7.76 -1.68 0.97
N LYS A 752 6.51 -1.21 0.88
CA LYS A 752 5.75 -0.73 2.06
C LYS A 752 5.51 -1.83 3.09
N LYS A 753 5.18 -3.05 2.66
CA LYS A 753 4.96 -4.20 3.56
C LYS A 753 6.25 -4.59 4.30
N VAL A 754 7.37 -4.67 3.59
CA VAL A 754 8.66 -5.14 4.14
C VAL A 754 9.29 -4.08 5.03
N VAL A 755 9.36 -2.81 4.58
CA VAL A 755 9.86 -1.70 5.40
C VAL A 755 9.07 -1.60 6.71
N TYR A 756 7.74 -1.53 6.64
CA TYR A 756 6.91 -1.52 7.85
C TYR A 756 7.13 -2.76 8.72
N GLY A 757 7.23 -3.95 8.11
CA GLY A 757 7.42 -5.22 8.82
C GLY A 757 8.72 -5.29 9.61
N LEU A 758 9.80 -4.73 9.07
CA LEU A 758 11.14 -4.72 9.67
C LEU A 758 11.31 -3.58 10.67
N GLU A 759 10.91 -2.35 10.33
CA GLU A 759 11.09 -1.20 11.22
C GLU A 759 10.26 -1.34 12.50
N THR A 760 9.06 -1.90 12.40
CA THR A 760 8.23 -2.22 13.58
C THR A 760 8.76 -3.38 14.42
N ARG A 761 9.87 -4.01 14.01
CA ARG A 761 10.61 -5.04 14.76
C ARG A 761 12.02 -4.59 15.13
N GLY A 762 12.29 -3.28 15.05
CA GLY A 762 13.57 -2.69 15.43
C GLY A 762 14.69 -2.88 14.40
N VAL A 763 14.39 -3.38 13.20
CA VAL A 763 15.34 -3.48 12.09
C VAL A 763 15.16 -2.28 11.18
N SER A 764 16.18 -1.44 11.04
CA SER A 764 16.07 -0.25 10.20
C SER A 764 16.01 -0.65 8.73
N ALA A 765 14.95 -0.22 8.07
CA ALA A 765 14.68 -0.62 6.70
C ALA A 765 14.36 0.59 5.82
N PHE A 766 14.89 0.59 4.61
CA PHE A 766 14.79 1.70 3.66
C PHE A 766 14.29 1.18 2.33
N GLY A 767 13.45 1.94 1.65
CA GLY A 767 12.94 1.54 0.34
C GLY A 767 12.38 2.71 -0.43
N ALA A 768 12.80 2.82 -1.69
CA ALA A 768 12.34 3.90 -2.56
C ALA A 768 10.86 3.72 -2.86
N ILE A 769 10.03 4.55 -2.26
CA ILE A 769 8.67 4.77 -2.74
C ILE A 769 8.79 5.96 -3.69
N TRP A 770 9.08 5.68 -4.96
CA TRP A 770 8.95 6.70 -5.99
C TRP A 770 7.45 6.95 -6.24
N ASP A 771 6.82 7.70 -5.33
CA ASP A 771 5.68 8.53 -5.73
C ASP A 771 6.29 9.61 -6.62
N SER A 772 6.21 9.45 -7.95
CA SER A 772 6.56 10.49 -8.93
C SER A 772 6.05 11.88 -8.55
#